data_AF-Q8PCV0-F1
#
_entry.id   AF-Q8PCV0-F1
#
_cell.length_a   1.000
_cell.length_b   1.000
_cell.length_c   1.000
_cell.angle_alpha   90.00
_cell.angle_beta   90.00
_cell.angle_gamma   90.00
#
_symmetry.space_group_name_H-M   'P 1'
#
loop_
_entity.id
_entity.type
_entity.pdbx_description
1 polymer ?
#
loop_
_entity_poly.entity_id
_entity_poly.type
_entity_poly.pdbx_seq_one_letter_code
_entity_poly.pdbx_strand_id
1 'polypeptide(L)'
;MIESLNIGALVAALPEKYQPIFAHPELSDGSSRGCEDRLVLIRQCAQRLQHALGRPLRVLDLGCAQGFFSLNLAADGHTVHGVDFLDLNVNVCKALAAENPACAATFEHGTVEDVIDRLEHDECDLVLGLSVFHHLIHDKGILKVSALCRKLSETTSAGIYELALREEPLYWAPSLSQDPAELLSSYAFLRLLSQQQTHLSAVSRPLYFASSRFWYVDGAIGNFTSWSSESHAHGRGTHLQSRRYYFSEQSFVKKMTLGVGDRAEINLQEFVNEVEFLGNPPESYPAPRLIASLNDSRDLFIARSMMNGRLLSQAIDDGAAYDADEIIAQILAQLVLLERAGLYHNDVRCWNILIAPEGRAVLIDYGAISANPFDCSWLDDLLLSFLITVKEILERKVVPSSPSREPALDFMTLPARYRNAFIGFFGQNRSPLTFALLQQCLQQADATPHSAPEWVTIYQRLQKALLGYNARLSAVHIETEHHRVELAARGAAIEHLRDSTLQDQERTQAFEQGVAAAEERYKRLEEESEKLAAWAKGLEAQTIESNRDKEALAALNAELESDKAALATRIASLGQELEERQRARELAELLAADVGRLTEERDAARSDLLDTQSVVEQHQATITALEARVAVQQQQISGLESSRDQERNRLRELQVDLSRSMDGTASAREYIRELEMAVDALEGQINSLHGSRSWRVTAPLRLFTTRVLKRGNADAATIRKVSDARLESPVHTDGVTPTPAEAAMDERLAAVDQLGSRIRKSLK
;
A
#
# COMPACT_ATOMS: atom_id res chain seq x y z
N MET A 1 -5.13 -22.13 38.05
CA MET A 1 -6.59 -21.92 37.96
C MET A 1 -6.82 -21.08 36.73
N ILE A 2 -7.72 -21.49 35.84
CA ILE A 2 -8.17 -20.64 34.73
C ILE A 2 -9.34 -19.83 35.27
N GLU A 3 -9.35 -18.51 35.06
CA GLU A 3 -10.49 -17.69 35.42
C GLU A 3 -11.69 -18.09 34.54
N SER A 4 -12.82 -18.39 35.16
CA SER A 4 -14.06 -18.67 34.45
C SER A 4 -14.51 -17.41 33.72
N LEU A 5 -14.32 -17.38 32.40
CA LEU A 5 -14.82 -16.32 31.53
C LEU A 5 -16.32 -16.15 31.77
N ASN A 6 -16.72 -14.97 32.23
CA ASN A 6 -18.12 -14.67 32.52
C ASN A 6 -18.92 -14.71 31.21
N ILE A 7 -19.81 -15.69 31.06
CA ILE A 7 -20.64 -15.89 29.87
C ILE A 7 -21.42 -14.62 29.48
N GLY A 8 -21.92 -13.87 30.47
CA GLY A 8 -22.60 -12.59 30.23
C GLY A 8 -21.69 -11.51 29.63
N ALA A 9 -20.39 -11.52 29.94
CA ALA A 9 -19.41 -10.60 29.34
C ALA A 9 -19.04 -11.02 27.91
N LEU A 10 -18.98 -12.33 27.62
CA LEU A 10 -18.78 -12.83 26.26
C LEU A 10 -19.99 -12.53 25.36
N VAL A 11 -21.22 -12.77 25.87
CA VAL A 11 -22.46 -12.45 25.15
C VAL A 11 -22.61 -10.94 24.92
N ALA A 12 -22.24 -10.11 25.89
CA ALA A 12 -22.25 -8.65 25.74
C ALA A 12 -21.17 -8.11 24.78
N ALA A 13 -20.18 -8.92 24.40
CA ALA A 13 -19.14 -8.56 23.43
C ALA A 13 -19.52 -8.96 21.99
N LEU A 14 -20.60 -9.72 21.77
CA LEU A 14 -21.05 -10.10 20.43
C LEU A 14 -21.46 -8.88 19.60
N PRO A 15 -21.06 -8.77 18.31
CA PRO A 15 -21.49 -7.67 17.44
C PRO A 15 -22.97 -7.78 17.04
N GLU A 16 -23.50 -9.01 16.99
CA GLU A 16 -24.92 -9.30 16.87
C GLU A 16 -25.24 -10.58 17.68
N LYS A 17 -26.32 -10.55 18.46
CA LYS A 17 -26.86 -11.75 19.11
C LYS A 17 -27.90 -12.42 18.21
N TYR A 18 -27.43 -13.15 17.19
CA TYR A 18 -28.29 -13.72 16.15
C TYR A 18 -29.27 -14.79 16.68
N GLN A 19 -28.83 -15.63 17.63
CA GLN A 19 -29.58 -16.76 18.21
C GLN A 19 -29.88 -16.54 19.72
N PRO A 20 -30.83 -17.29 20.31
CA PRO A 20 -30.94 -17.43 21.77
C PRO A 20 -29.68 -18.08 22.36
N ILE A 21 -29.37 -17.77 23.61
CA ILE A 21 -28.20 -18.33 24.32
C ILE A 21 -28.62 -19.64 24.99
N PHE A 22 -27.96 -20.75 24.64
CA PHE A 22 -28.27 -22.08 25.18
C PHE A 22 -28.19 -22.08 26.71
N ALA A 23 -29.16 -22.74 27.37
CA ALA A 23 -29.33 -22.78 28.83
C ALA A 23 -29.54 -21.43 29.56
N HIS A 24 -29.44 -20.28 28.87
CA HIS A 24 -29.52 -18.94 29.45
C HIS A 24 -30.67 -18.11 28.82
N PRO A 25 -31.94 -18.38 29.18
CA PRO A 25 -33.07 -17.57 28.71
C PRO A 25 -32.93 -16.09 29.09
N GLU A 26 -32.36 -15.78 30.26
CA GLU A 26 -32.11 -14.42 30.74
C GLU A 26 -31.05 -13.65 29.93
N LEU A 27 -30.19 -14.36 29.18
CA LEU A 27 -29.27 -13.75 28.22
C LEU A 27 -29.82 -13.74 26.79
N SER A 28 -31.01 -14.33 26.56
CA SER A 28 -31.63 -14.46 25.24
C SER A 28 -32.55 -13.29 24.86
N ASP A 29 -32.97 -12.44 25.81
CA ASP A 29 -33.80 -11.26 25.53
C ASP A 29 -33.17 -10.32 24.49
N GLY A 30 -33.84 -10.14 23.35
CA GLY A 30 -33.34 -9.34 22.23
C GLY A 30 -32.41 -10.07 21.25
N SER A 31 -32.48 -11.40 21.17
CA SER A 31 -31.85 -12.14 20.05
C SER A 31 -32.60 -11.94 18.73
N SER A 32 -31.87 -11.85 17.61
CA SER A 32 -32.45 -11.47 16.31
C SER A 32 -33.36 -12.53 15.67
N ARG A 33 -33.11 -13.83 15.90
CA ARG A 33 -33.98 -14.92 15.42
C ARG A 33 -34.56 -15.71 16.60
N GLY A 34 -35.86 -16.01 16.49
CA GLY A 34 -36.38 -17.26 17.05
C GLY A 34 -35.71 -18.46 16.36
N CYS A 35 -35.34 -19.46 17.15
CA CYS A 35 -34.66 -20.67 16.67
C CYS A 35 -35.47 -21.94 16.97
N GLU A 36 -36.52 -21.83 17.78
CA GLU A 36 -37.33 -22.91 18.33
C GLU A 36 -38.05 -23.71 17.23
N ASP A 37 -38.74 -23.03 16.30
CA ASP A 37 -39.48 -23.68 15.21
C ASP A 37 -38.55 -24.47 14.28
N ARG A 38 -37.38 -23.89 13.95
CA ARG A 38 -36.33 -24.57 13.18
C ARG A 38 -35.77 -25.76 13.95
N LEU A 39 -35.52 -25.58 15.25
CA LEU A 39 -34.96 -26.62 16.12
C LEU A 39 -35.91 -27.82 16.28
N VAL A 40 -37.23 -27.61 16.32
CA VAL A 40 -38.22 -28.71 16.33
C VAL A 40 -38.09 -29.56 15.06
N LEU A 41 -38.03 -28.94 13.89
CA LEU A 41 -37.89 -29.65 12.60
C LEU A 41 -36.52 -30.35 12.48
N ILE A 42 -35.45 -29.69 12.91
CA ILE A 42 -34.09 -30.24 12.91
C ILE A 42 -33.99 -31.45 13.87
N ARG A 43 -34.51 -31.34 15.09
CA ARG A 43 -34.59 -32.45 16.06
C ARG A 43 -35.38 -33.64 15.52
N GLN A 44 -36.53 -33.40 14.89
CA GLN A 44 -37.31 -34.47 14.26
C GLN A 44 -36.51 -35.19 13.17
N CYS A 45 -35.88 -34.45 12.26
CA CYS A 45 -35.04 -35.06 11.20
C CYS A 45 -33.85 -35.83 11.80
N ALA A 46 -33.19 -35.26 12.82
CA ALA A 46 -32.05 -35.87 13.50
C ALA A 46 -32.43 -37.18 14.22
N GLN A 47 -33.53 -37.19 14.99
CA GLN A 47 -34.05 -38.38 15.67
C GLN A 47 -34.44 -39.49 14.70
N ARG A 48 -35.02 -39.15 13.54
CA ARG A 48 -35.35 -40.12 12.50
C ARG A 48 -34.10 -40.70 11.85
N LEU A 49 -33.11 -39.86 11.52
CA LEU A 49 -31.83 -40.32 10.95
C LEU A 49 -31.02 -41.16 11.96
N GLN A 50 -31.03 -40.80 13.25
CA GLN A 50 -30.46 -41.58 14.35
C GLN A 50 -31.08 -42.98 14.41
N HIS A 51 -32.41 -43.08 14.33
CA HIS A 51 -33.11 -44.37 14.30
C HIS A 51 -32.75 -45.19 13.05
N ALA A 52 -32.60 -44.54 11.89
CA ALA A 52 -32.22 -45.21 10.64
C ALA A 52 -30.75 -45.70 10.62
N LEU A 53 -29.85 -44.99 11.31
CA LEU A 53 -28.43 -45.36 11.45
C LEU A 53 -28.13 -46.26 12.67
N GLY A 54 -29.09 -46.44 13.58
CA GLY A 54 -28.96 -47.27 14.79
C GLY A 54 -28.01 -46.72 15.86
N ARG A 55 -27.55 -45.47 15.74
CA ARG A 55 -26.60 -44.80 16.64
C ARG A 55 -26.79 -43.28 16.64
N PRO A 56 -26.30 -42.55 17.67
CA PRO A 56 -26.24 -41.09 17.63
C PRO A 56 -25.50 -40.55 16.40
N LEU A 57 -25.88 -39.34 15.99
CA LEU A 57 -25.32 -38.66 14.83
C LEU A 57 -24.00 -37.96 15.18
N ARG A 58 -23.16 -37.81 14.16
CA ARG A 58 -22.10 -36.79 14.09
C ARG A 58 -22.62 -35.66 13.22
N VAL A 59 -22.71 -34.47 13.79
CA VAL A 59 -23.33 -33.29 13.17
C VAL A 59 -22.28 -32.21 12.92
N LEU A 60 -22.33 -31.59 11.74
CA LEU A 60 -21.50 -30.45 11.38
C LEU A 60 -22.38 -29.21 11.21
N ASP A 61 -22.18 -28.18 12.03
CA ASP A 61 -22.99 -26.95 12.07
C ASP A 61 -22.21 -25.78 11.44
N LEU A 62 -22.52 -25.46 10.18
CA LEU A 62 -21.77 -24.51 9.36
C LEU A 62 -22.34 -23.10 9.51
N GLY A 63 -21.54 -22.18 10.08
CA GLY A 63 -22.03 -20.86 10.51
C GLY A 63 -22.86 -20.98 11.78
N CYS A 64 -22.35 -21.68 12.80
CA CYS A 64 -23.11 -22.03 13.99
C CYS A 64 -23.53 -20.82 14.85
N ALA A 65 -22.96 -19.63 14.61
CA ALA A 65 -23.12 -18.43 15.41
C ALA A 65 -22.95 -18.72 16.92
N GLN A 66 -23.96 -18.45 17.75
CA GLN A 66 -23.90 -18.70 19.21
C GLN A 66 -24.19 -20.17 19.61
N GLY A 67 -24.20 -21.10 18.64
CA GLY A 67 -24.17 -22.54 18.90
C GLY A 67 -25.49 -23.15 19.39
N PHE A 68 -26.62 -22.45 19.28
CA PHE A 68 -27.91 -22.87 19.80
C PHE A 68 -28.37 -24.23 19.25
N PHE A 69 -28.24 -24.44 17.94
CA PHE A 69 -28.59 -25.72 17.31
C PHE A 69 -27.60 -26.83 17.70
N SER A 70 -26.29 -26.53 17.61
CA SER A 70 -25.21 -27.43 18.05
C SER A 70 -25.39 -27.95 19.48
N LEU A 71 -25.60 -27.06 20.45
CA LEU A 71 -25.69 -27.43 21.87
C LEU A 71 -26.99 -28.19 22.18
N ASN A 72 -28.10 -27.86 21.52
CA ASN A 72 -29.34 -28.63 21.66
C ASN A 72 -29.22 -30.05 21.10
N LEU A 73 -28.59 -30.24 19.94
CA LEU A 73 -28.37 -31.58 19.40
C LEU A 73 -27.33 -32.38 20.21
N ALA A 74 -26.33 -31.71 20.77
CA ALA A 74 -25.39 -32.33 21.69
C ALA A 74 -26.05 -32.75 23.03
N ALA A 75 -27.02 -31.98 23.52
CA ALA A 75 -27.85 -32.34 24.67
C ALA A 75 -28.80 -33.53 24.38
N ASP A 76 -29.23 -33.70 23.12
CA ASP A 76 -29.95 -34.89 22.64
C ASP A 76 -29.01 -36.12 22.47
N GLY A 77 -27.73 -35.99 22.85
CA GLY A 77 -26.75 -37.07 22.86
C GLY A 77 -26.02 -37.30 21.53
N HIS A 78 -26.07 -36.35 20.59
CA HIS A 78 -25.27 -36.38 19.36
C HIS A 78 -23.85 -35.82 19.60
N THR A 79 -22.90 -36.20 18.76
CA THR A 79 -21.58 -35.53 18.70
C THR A 79 -21.69 -34.38 17.70
N VAL A 80 -21.31 -33.17 18.09
CA VAL A 80 -21.45 -31.98 17.22
C VAL A 80 -20.16 -31.20 17.10
N HIS A 81 -19.87 -30.76 15.88
CA HIS A 81 -18.80 -29.83 15.56
C HIS A 81 -19.41 -28.57 14.93
N GLY A 82 -19.33 -27.44 15.64
CA GLY A 82 -19.79 -26.14 15.16
C GLY A 82 -18.64 -25.28 14.65
N VAL A 83 -18.86 -24.58 13.55
CA VAL A 83 -17.84 -23.73 12.91
C VAL A 83 -18.42 -22.36 12.65
N ASP A 84 -17.69 -21.32 13.05
CA ASP A 84 -18.05 -19.95 12.74
C ASP A 84 -16.79 -19.13 12.40
N PHE A 85 -16.96 -18.14 11.51
CA PHE A 85 -15.86 -17.28 11.06
C PHE A 85 -15.54 -16.14 12.03
N LEU A 86 -16.38 -15.92 13.05
CA LEU A 86 -16.18 -14.92 14.08
C LEU A 86 -15.69 -15.58 15.39
N ASP A 87 -14.51 -15.19 15.85
CA ASP A 87 -13.92 -15.71 17.09
C ASP A 87 -14.81 -15.45 18.33
N LEU A 88 -15.49 -14.30 18.40
CA LEU A 88 -16.43 -13.96 19.48
C LEU A 88 -17.60 -14.95 19.59
N ASN A 89 -18.15 -15.40 18.45
CA ASN A 89 -19.18 -16.45 18.41
C ASN A 89 -18.64 -17.76 18.98
N VAL A 90 -17.48 -18.19 18.49
CA VAL A 90 -16.80 -19.42 18.90
C VAL A 90 -16.41 -19.40 20.38
N ASN A 91 -16.04 -18.23 20.92
CA ASN A 91 -15.70 -18.05 22.33
C ASN A 91 -16.94 -18.20 23.24
N VAL A 92 -18.10 -17.67 22.84
CA VAL A 92 -19.39 -17.93 23.52
C VAL A 92 -19.72 -19.43 23.47
N CYS A 93 -19.62 -20.07 22.30
CA CYS A 93 -19.93 -21.50 22.15
C CYS A 93 -19.03 -22.40 23.03
N LYS A 94 -17.73 -22.06 23.14
CA LYS A 94 -16.77 -22.79 24.00
C LYS A 94 -17.07 -22.61 25.49
N ALA A 95 -17.51 -21.43 25.92
CA ALA A 95 -17.94 -21.21 27.29
C ALA A 95 -19.20 -22.04 27.63
N LEU A 96 -20.24 -21.96 26.78
CA LEU A 96 -21.47 -22.73 26.94
C LEU A 96 -21.22 -24.25 26.93
N ALA A 97 -20.29 -24.75 26.11
CA ALA A 97 -19.89 -26.15 26.12
C ALA A 97 -19.15 -26.56 27.41
N ALA A 98 -18.31 -25.67 27.96
CA ALA A 98 -17.61 -25.92 29.23
C ALA A 98 -18.56 -25.90 30.45
N GLU A 99 -19.63 -25.10 30.39
CA GLU A 99 -20.72 -25.09 31.37
C GLU A 99 -21.62 -26.35 31.27
N ASN A 100 -21.66 -26.99 30.10
CA ASN A 100 -22.48 -28.17 29.80
C ASN A 100 -21.62 -29.39 29.40
N PRO A 101 -20.71 -29.90 30.26
CA PRO A 101 -19.71 -30.91 29.89
C PRO A 101 -20.27 -32.32 29.58
N ALA A 102 -21.58 -32.52 29.69
CA ALA A 102 -22.26 -33.73 29.21
C ALA A 102 -22.59 -33.67 27.70
N CYS A 103 -22.63 -32.47 27.11
CA CYS A 103 -22.88 -32.26 25.68
C CYS A 103 -21.59 -32.53 24.89
N ALA A 104 -21.62 -33.46 23.94
CA ALA A 104 -20.48 -33.78 23.07
C ALA A 104 -20.30 -32.74 21.94
N ALA A 105 -20.20 -31.46 22.30
CA ALA A 105 -20.04 -30.33 21.39
C ALA A 105 -18.59 -29.82 21.34
N THR A 106 -18.11 -29.51 20.14
CA THR A 106 -16.79 -28.90 19.88
C THR A 106 -16.92 -27.74 18.90
N PHE A 107 -16.05 -26.73 18.98
CA PHE A 107 -16.18 -25.52 18.18
C PHE A 107 -14.85 -25.03 17.60
N GLU A 108 -14.82 -24.78 16.29
CA GLU A 108 -13.66 -24.23 15.56
C GLU A 108 -13.95 -22.78 15.10
N HIS A 109 -12.89 -21.95 15.09
CA HIS A 109 -12.90 -20.66 14.40
C HIS A 109 -12.22 -20.87 13.04
N GLY A 110 -12.98 -20.75 11.95
CA GLY A 110 -12.55 -21.08 10.59
C GLY A 110 -13.62 -20.76 9.55
N THR A 111 -13.28 -20.86 8.27
CA THR A 111 -14.27 -20.64 7.19
C THR A 111 -15.07 -21.91 6.91
N VAL A 112 -16.27 -21.73 6.35
CA VAL A 112 -17.12 -22.84 5.90
C VAL A 112 -16.44 -23.58 4.75
N GLU A 113 -15.76 -22.88 3.84
CA GLU A 113 -15.03 -23.53 2.73
C GLU A 113 -13.89 -24.41 3.23
N ASP A 114 -13.01 -23.91 4.11
CA ASP A 114 -11.84 -24.67 4.59
C ASP A 114 -12.24 -25.93 5.35
N VAL A 115 -13.40 -25.93 6.01
CA VAL A 115 -13.93 -27.10 6.73
C VAL A 115 -14.57 -28.10 5.78
N ILE A 116 -15.36 -27.64 4.81
CA ILE A 116 -15.91 -28.51 3.76
C ILE A 116 -14.76 -29.15 2.97
N ASP A 117 -13.70 -28.40 2.63
CA ASP A 117 -12.55 -28.91 1.88
C ASP A 117 -11.74 -29.95 2.68
N ARG A 118 -11.69 -29.86 4.01
CA ARG A 118 -11.07 -30.89 4.88
C ARG A 118 -11.90 -32.16 5.10
N LEU A 119 -13.24 -32.06 5.05
CA LEU A 119 -14.15 -33.17 5.40
C LEU A 119 -13.91 -34.44 4.57
N GLU A 120 -13.68 -35.58 5.24
CA GLU A 120 -13.54 -36.90 4.60
C GLU A 120 -14.88 -37.66 4.51
N HIS A 121 -14.88 -38.81 3.82
CA HIS A 121 -16.08 -39.61 3.60
C HIS A 121 -16.52 -40.30 4.89
N ASP A 122 -17.83 -40.27 5.18
CA ASP A 122 -18.41 -40.86 6.40
C ASP A 122 -17.85 -40.33 7.73
N GLU A 123 -17.27 -39.13 7.78
CA GLU A 123 -16.97 -38.43 9.04
C GLU A 123 -18.23 -37.78 9.66
N CYS A 124 -19.09 -37.19 8.81
CA CYS A 124 -20.28 -36.45 9.21
C CYS A 124 -21.56 -37.13 8.70
N ASP A 125 -22.55 -37.29 9.59
CA ASP A 125 -23.84 -37.89 9.25
C ASP A 125 -24.85 -36.84 8.82
N LEU A 126 -24.89 -35.69 9.51
CA LEU A 126 -25.84 -34.60 9.28
C LEU A 126 -25.16 -33.24 9.24
N VAL A 127 -25.36 -32.49 8.16
CA VAL A 127 -24.89 -31.10 8.04
C VAL A 127 -26.03 -30.14 8.35
N LEU A 128 -25.76 -29.08 9.11
CA LEU A 128 -26.62 -27.91 9.21
C LEU A 128 -25.97 -26.76 8.43
N GLY A 129 -26.76 -26.11 7.58
CA GLY A 129 -26.33 -24.99 6.73
C GLY A 129 -27.37 -23.88 6.77
N LEU A 130 -27.53 -23.26 7.94
CA LEU A 130 -28.70 -22.44 8.26
C LEU A 130 -28.41 -20.95 8.04
N SER A 131 -29.00 -20.36 6.99
CA SER A 131 -28.81 -18.96 6.64
C SER A 131 -27.35 -18.54 6.38
N VAL A 132 -26.43 -19.48 6.06
CA VAL A 132 -24.99 -19.17 5.89
C VAL A 132 -24.56 -18.99 4.42
N PHE A 133 -25.03 -19.85 3.51
CA PHE A 133 -24.46 -19.98 2.15
C PHE A 133 -24.61 -18.74 1.26
N HIS A 134 -25.56 -17.87 1.56
CA HIS A 134 -25.81 -16.67 0.78
C HIS A 134 -24.66 -15.63 0.88
N HIS A 135 -23.95 -15.58 2.01
CA HIS A 135 -22.72 -14.81 2.14
C HIS A 135 -21.61 -15.35 1.23
N LEU A 136 -21.43 -16.68 1.20
CA LEU A 136 -20.45 -17.35 0.33
C LEU A 136 -20.77 -17.16 -1.15
N ILE A 137 -22.06 -17.15 -1.54
CA ILE A 137 -22.46 -16.93 -2.94
C ILE A 137 -22.15 -15.50 -3.37
N HIS A 138 -22.37 -14.51 -2.50
CA HIS A 138 -22.07 -13.11 -2.78
C HIS A 138 -20.57 -12.83 -2.93
N ASP A 139 -19.73 -13.45 -2.08
CA ASP A 139 -18.28 -13.23 -2.05
C ASP A 139 -17.48 -14.14 -3.01
N LYS A 140 -17.90 -15.40 -3.22
CA LYS A 140 -17.18 -16.40 -4.05
C LYS A 140 -17.87 -16.75 -5.37
N GLY A 141 -19.10 -16.31 -5.59
CA GLY A 141 -19.93 -16.68 -6.75
C GLY A 141 -20.56 -18.07 -6.64
N ILE A 142 -21.76 -18.22 -7.21
CA ILE A 142 -22.61 -19.42 -7.07
C ILE A 142 -21.90 -20.73 -7.47
N LEU A 143 -21.07 -20.71 -8.52
CA LEU A 143 -20.40 -21.93 -9.03
C LEU A 143 -19.45 -22.56 -8.00
N LYS A 144 -18.73 -21.77 -7.18
CA LYS A 144 -17.87 -22.32 -6.12
C LYS A 144 -18.73 -22.95 -5.03
N VAL A 145 -19.83 -22.31 -4.65
CA VAL A 145 -20.69 -22.80 -3.57
C VAL A 145 -21.46 -24.07 -3.98
N SER A 146 -21.91 -24.17 -5.23
CA SER A 146 -22.48 -25.41 -5.78
C SER A 146 -21.47 -26.57 -5.79
N ALA A 147 -20.16 -26.31 -5.91
CA ALA A 147 -19.13 -27.34 -5.77
C ALA A 147 -18.94 -27.79 -4.31
N LEU A 148 -19.03 -26.88 -3.34
CA LEU A 148 -19.03 -27.21 -1.91
C LEU A 148 -20.26 -28.04 -1.53
N CYS A 149 -21.45 -27.65 -1.99
CA CYS A 149 -22.69 -28.42 -1.81
C CYS A 149 -22.60 -29.81 -2.47
N ARG A 150 -21.90 -29.94 -3.61
CA ARG A 150 -21.61 -31.25 -4.21
C ARG A 150 -20.72 -32.11 -3.32
N LYS A 151 -19.60 -31.59 -2.80
CA LYS A 151 -18.74 -32.37 -1.89
C LYS A 151 -19.51 -32.82 -0.65
N LEU A 152 -20.37 -31.96 -0.09
CA LEU A 152 -21.26 -32.34 1.02
C LEU A 152 -22.27 -33.43 0.62
N SER A 153 -22.81 -33.41 -0.60
CA SER A 153 -23.71 -34.44 -1.13
C SER A 153 -23.06 -35.79 -1.41
N GLU A 154 -21.73 -35.83 -1.49
CA GLU A 154 -20.92 -37.04 -1.68
C GLU A 154 -20.42 -37.61 -0.34
N THR A 155 -19.92 -36.75 0.56
CA THR A 155 -19.27 -37.14 1.82
C THR A 155 -20.20 -37.43 2.99
N THR A 156 -21.41 -36.84 3.01
CA THR A 156 -22.32 -36.88 4.17
C THR A 156 -23.61 -37.66 3.90
N SER A 157 -24.30 -38.07 4.98
CA SER A 157 -25.56 -38.83 4.83
C SER A 157 -26.79 -37.95 4.59
N ALA A 158 -26.87 -36.76 5.19
CA ALA A 158 -27.91 -35.77 4.93
C ALA A 158 -27.45 -34.35 5.28
N GLY A 159 -28.18 -33.34 4.78
CA GLY A 159 -28.03 -31.95 5.18
C GLY A 159 -29.38 -31.22 5.31
N ILE A 160 -29.44 -30.25 6.22
CA ILE A 160 -30.58 -29.36 6.42
C ILE A 160 -30.13 -27.92 6.16
N TYR A 161 -30.78 -27.25 5.22
CA TYR A 161 -30.34 -25.97 4.66
C TYR A 161 -31.45 -24.92 4.74
N GLU A 162 -31.21 -23.81 5.41
CA GLU A 162 -32.09 -22.63 5.36
C GLU A 162 -31.47 -21.66 4.35
N LEU A 163 -32.06 -21.52 3.17
CA LEU A 163 -31.48 -20.75 2.07
C LEU A 163 -32.15 -19.38 1.94
N ALA A 164 -31.33 -18.34 1.76
CA ALA A 164 -31.82 -16.99 1.47
C ALA A 164 -32.37 -16.89 0.05
N LEU A 165 -33.22 -15.88 -0.19
CA LEU A 165 -33.90 -15.66 -1.47
C LEU A 165 -33.40 -14.40 -2.20
N ARG A 166 -33.45 -14.45 -3.53
CA ARG A 166 -33.09 -13.32 -4.43
C ARG A 166 -34.05 -12.13 -4.27
N GLU A 167 -35.25 -12.43 -3.78
CA GLU A 167 -36.36 -11.52 -3.51
C GLU A 167 -36.19 -10.74 -2.19
N GLU A 168 -35.20 -11.09 -1.34
CA GLU A 168 -34.93 -10.35 -0.11
C GLU A 168 -34.40 -8.93 -0.41
N PRO A 169 -34.85 -7.88 0.30
CA PRO A 169 -34.52 -6.49 0.00
C PRO A 169 -33.12 -6.09 0.54
N LEU A 170 -32.09 -6.88 0.21
CA LEU A 170 -30.76 -6.82 0.79
C LEU A 170 -29.68 -6.81 -0.30
N TYR A 171 -28.55 -6.13 -0.02
CA TYR A 171 -27.53 -5.81 -1.04
C TYR A 171 -26.89 -7.03 -1.71
N TRP A 172 -26.87 -8.18 -1.04
CA TRP A 172 -26.32 -9.44 -1.55
C TRP A 172 -27.34 -10.29 -2.33
N ALA A 173 -28.65 -10.00 -2.22
CA ALA A 173 -29.70 -10.84 -2.83
C ALA A 173 -29.61 -10.93 -4.36
N PRO A 174 -29.23 -9.88 -5.12
CA PRO A 174 -29.00 -9.96 -6.57
C PRO A 174 -27.91 -10.94 -7.02
N SER A 175 -27.07 -11.46 -6.10
CA SER A 175 -26.06 -12.49 -6.39
C SER A 175 -26.60 -13.93 -6.35
N LEU A 176 -27.83 -14.15 -5.88
CA LEU A 176 -28.41 -15.49 -5.69
C LEU A 176 -29.12 -16.03 -6.95
N SER A 177 -29.31 -17.35 -7.04
CA SER A 177 -30.14 -17.98 -8.09
C SER A 177 -31.62 -17.59 -7.97
N GLN A 178 -32.40 -17.85 -9.03
CA GLN A 178 -33.84 -17.59 -9.02
C GLN A 178 -34.63 -18.70 -8.28
N ASP A 179 -34.14 -19.95 -8.29
CA ASP A 179 -34.60 -20.99 -7.38
C ASP A 179 -33.42 -21.40 -6.44
N PRO A 180 -33.56 -21.27 -5.11
CA PRO A 180 -32.51 -21.71 -4.19
C PRO A 180 -32.28 -23.23 -4.22
N ALA A 181 -33.23 -24.03 -4.72
CA ALA A 181 -33.05 -25.47 -4.84
C ALA A 181 -31.96 -25.86 -5.86
N GLU A 182 -31.60 -24.99 -6.81
CA GLU A 182 -30.51 -25.20 -7.77
C GLU A 182 -29.16 -25.42 -7.07
N LEU A 183 -28.91 -24.74 -5.95
CA LEU A 183 -27.71 -24.90 -5.13
C LEU A 183 -27.57 -26.32 -4.57
N LEU A 184 -28.70 -26.98 -4.31
CA LEU A 184 -28.79 -28.34 -3.76
C LEU A 184 -29.03 -29.40 -4.84
N SER A 185 -28.96 -29.03 -6.13
CA SER A 185 -29.22 -29.92 -7.28
C SER A 185 -28.33 -31.17 -7.35
N SER A 186 -27.15 -31.16 -6.70
CA SER A 186 -26.26 -32.32 -6.63
C SER A 186 -26.75 -33.40 -5.65
N TYR A 187 -27.72 -33.09 -4.77
CA TYR A 187 -28.39 -34.10 -3.95
C TYR A 187 -29.47 -34.86 -4.75
N ALA A 188 -29.46 -36.18 -4.63
CA ALA A 188 -30.44 -37.03 -5.30
C ALA A 188 -31.87 -36.80 -4.78
N PHE A 189 -32.04 -36.72 -3.45
CA PHE A 189 -33.30 -36.41 -2.79
C PHE A 189 -33.27 -34.99 -2.21
N LEU A 190 -34.32 -34.23 -2.47
CA LEU A 190 -34.55 -32.89 -1.94
C LEU A 190 -36.04 -32.71 -1.62
N ARG A 191 -36.34 -32.16 -0.44
CA ARG A 191 -37.70 -31.86 0.04
C ARG A 191 -37.73 -30.53 0.79
N LEU A 192 -38.81 -29.76 0.63
CA LEU A 192 -39.11 -28.60 1.47
C LEU A 192 -39.68 -29.07 2.82
N LEU A 193 -39.06 -28.63 3.93
CA LEU A 193 -39.55 -28.89 5.29
C LEU A 193 -40.54 -27.81 5.74
N SER A 194 -40.23 -26.54 5.45
CA SER A 194 -41.02 -25.37 5.88
C SER A 194 -40.55 -24.10 5.18
N GLN A 195 -41.34 -23.04 5.27
CA GLN A 195 -40.90 -21.66 5.02
C GLN A 195 -40.66 -20.96 6.36
N GLN A 196 -39.50 -20.32 6.54
CA GLN A 196 -39.03 -19.77 7.82
C GLN A 196 -39.00 -18.25 7.77
N GLN A 197 -39.73 -17.58 8.68
CA GLN A 197 -39.74 -16.13 8.76
C GLN A 197 -38.38 -15.58 9.22
N THR A 198 -38.04 -14.38 8.73
CA THR A 198 -36.82 -13.65 9.10
C THR A 198 -37.19 -12.34 9.82
N HIS A 199 -36.25 -11.78 10.57
CA HIS A 199 -36.38 -10.40 11.09
C HIS A 199 -36.02 -9.33 10.04
N LEU A 200 -35.49 -9.75 8.88
CA LEU A 200 -34.92 -8.87 7.86
C LEU A 200 -35.98 -8.35 6.89
N SER A 201 -36.97 -9.19 6.56
CA SER A 201 -38.07 -8.82 5.67
C SER A 201 -39.26 -9.78 5.80
N ALA A 202 -40.38 -9.44 5.15
CA ALA A 202 -41.54 -10.33 5.01
C ALA A 202 -41.26 -11.59 4.15
N VAL A 203 -40.14 -11.65 3.44
CA VAL A 203 -39.73 -12.82 2.66
C VAL A 203 -39.29 -13.93 3.63
N SER A 204 -39.90 -15.11 3.47
CA SER A 204 -39.58 -16.30 4.28
C SER A 204 -38.61 -17.20 3.52
N ARG A 205 -37.63 -17.75 4.24
CA ARG A 205 -36.56 -18.59 3.69
C ARG A 205 -36.97 -20.07 3.66
N PRO A 206 -36.82 -20.80 2.55
CA PRO A 206 -37.09 -22.23 2.54
C PRO A 206 -36.06 -23.00 3.36
N LEU A 207 -36.56 -23.86 4.25
CA LEU A 207 -35.78 -24.87 4.96
C LEU A 207 -35.90 -26.20 4.21
N TYR A 208 -34.80 -26.68 3.62
CA TYR A 208 -34.75 -27.93 2.86
C TYR A 208 -34.11 -29.07 3.66
N PHE A 209 -34.60 -30.29 3.45
CA PHE A 209 -33.86 -31.53 3.71
C PHE A 209 -33.30 -32.06 2.39
N ALA A 210 -32.00 -32.32 2.36
CA ALA A 210 -31.29 -32.83 1.19
C ALA A 210 -30.44 -34.06 1.54
N SER A 211 -30.42 -35.08 0.67
CA SER A 211 -29.61 -36.29 0.88
C SER A 211 -29.38 -37.06 -0.41
N SER A 212 -28.23 -37.74 -0.49
CA SER A 212 -27.88 -38.67 -1.56
C SER A 212 -28.03 -40.15 -1.15
N ARG A 213 -28.56 -40.39 0.07
CA ARG A 213 -28.64 -41.74 0.70
C ARG A 213 -29.98 -42.04 1.37
N PHE A 214 -30.73 -41.01 1.77
CA PHE A 214 -31.97 -41.12 2.55
C PHE A 214 -33.12 -40.29 1.94
N TRP A 215 -34.31 -40.86 1.87
CA TRP A 215 -35.55 -40.14 1.59
C TRP A 215 -36.25 -39.77 2.90
N TYR A 216 -36.99 -38.66 2.92
CA TYR A 216 -37.76 -38.20 4.09
C TYR A 216 -39.17 -37.73 3.69
N VAL A 217 -40.20 -38.50 4.03
CA VAL A 217 -41.60 -38.29 3.59
C VAL A 217 -42.53 -38.41 4.81
N ASP A 218 -43.35 -37.39 5.05
CA ASP A 218 -44.31 -37.30 6.17
C ASP A 218 -43.81 -37.87 7.52
N GLY A 219 -42.67 -37.35 7.99
CA GLY A 219 -42.04 -37.78 9.24
C GLY A 219 -41.39 -39.17 9.21
N ALA A 220 -41.62 -40.00 8.19
CA ALA A 220 -40.89 -41.25 7.95
C ALA A 220 -39.58 -40.98 7.18
N ILE A 221 -38.56 -41.80 7.45
CA ILE A 221 -37.27 -41.77 6.76
C ILE A 221 -36.90 -43.20 6.34
N GLY A 222 -36.14 -43.34 5.25
CA GLY A 222 -35.57 -44.61 4.84
C GLY A 222 -34.41 -44.40 3.87
N ASN A 223 -33.62 -45.44 3.62
CA ASN A 223 -32.49 -45.37 2.69
C ASN A 223 -32.93 -45.60 1.23
N PHE A 224 -32.09 -45.17 0.30
CA PHE A 224 -32.11 -45.62 -1.10
C PHE A 224 -30.69 -45.95 -1.57
N THR A 225 -30.58 -46.96 -2.42
CA THR A 225 -29.31 -47.42 -3.03
C THR A 225 -29.17 -46.96 -4.47
N SER A 226 -30.28 -46.63 -5.15
CA SER A 226 -30.30 -46.01 -6.47
C SER A 226 -31.52 -45.12 -6.66
N TRP A 227 -31.47 -44.28 -7.70
CA TRP A 227 -32.59 -43.44 -8.12
C TRP A 227 -32.61 -43.23 -9.64
N SER A 228 -33.73 -42.78 -10.18
CA SER A 228 -33.96 -42.53 -11.61
C SER A 228 -34.86 -41.31 -11.84
N SER A 229 -34.70 -40.62 -12.95
CA SER A 229 -35.63 -39.60 -13.47
C SER A 229 -36.65 -40.15 -14.49
N GLU A 230 -36.50 -41.41 -14.91
CA GLU A 230 -37.44 -42.12 -15.77
C GLU A 230 -38.09 -43.32 -15.06
N SER A 231 -39.33 -43.63 -15.41
CA SER A 231 -40.11 -44.75 -14.86
C SER A 231 -39.62 -46.12 -15.34
N HIS A 232 -39.25 -46.21 -16.63
CA HIS A 232 -38.82 -47.43 -17.31
C HIS A 232 -38.10 -47.07 -18.63
N ALA A 233 -37.33 -47.99 -19.21
CA ALA A 233 -36.53 -47.75 -20.44
C ALA A 233 -37.35 -47.28 -21.67
N HIS A 234 -38.65 -47.60 -21.73
CA HIS A 234 -39.56 -47.10 -22.77
C HIS A 234 -40.11 -45.68 -22.49
N GLY A 235 -39.63 -45.02 -21.42
CA GLY A 235 -40.17 -43.77 -20.88
C GLY A 235 -39.78 -42.51 -21.64
N ARG A 236 -38.65 -42.52 -22.37
CA ARG A 236 -38.27 -41.55 -23.43
C ARG A 236 -38.61 -40.08 -23.12
N GLY A 237 -38.33 -39.61 -21.91
CA GLY A 237 -38.60 -38.23 -21.50
C GLY A 237 -40.09 -37.82 -21.38
N THR A 238 -41.06 -38.74 -21.49
CA THR A 238 -42.52 -38.46 -21.51
C THR A 238 -43.02 -37.62 -20.32
N HIS A 239 -42.33 -37.64 -19.18
CA HIS A 239 -42.68 -36.85 -18.00
C HIS A 239 -41.88 -35.53 -17.85
N LEU A 240 -41.08 -35.13 -18.84
CA LEU A 240 -40.32 -33.86 -18.84
C LEU A 240 -39.48 -33.64 -17.55
N GLN A 241 -38.83 -34.71 -17.06
CA GLN A 241 -38.08 -34.74 -15.80
C GLN A 241 -38.86 -34.36 -14.52
N SER A 242 -40.19 -34.20 -14.60
CA SER A 242 -41.06 -33.83 -13.46
C SER A 242 -41.19 -34.90 -12.38
N ARG A 243 -40.53 -36.06 -12.52
CA ARG A 243 -40.62 -37.21 -11.61
C ARG A 243 -39.22 -37.74 -11.23
N ARG A 244 -39.08 -38.24 -10.01
CA ARG A 244 -37.91 -39.01 -9.55
C ARG A 244 -38.38 -40.26 -8.79
N TYR A 245 -37.67 -41.36 -8.99
CA TYR A 245 -37.96 -42.66 -8.39
C TYR A 245 -36.75 -43.11 -7.58
N TYR A 246 -36.95 -43.51 -6.32
CA TYR A 246 -35.88 -43.95 -5.42
C TYR A 246 -36.12 -45.39 -4.98
N PHE A 247 -35.06 -46.19 -4.95
CA PHE A 247 -35.14 -47.64 -4.77
C PHE A 247 -34.24 -48.11 -3.62
N SER A 248 -34.73 -49.02 -2.78
CA SER A 248 -33.95 -49.83 -1.84
C SER A 248 -34.54 -51.23 -1.74
N GLU A 249 -33.88 -52.13 -1.01
CA GLU A 249 -34.39 -53.48 -0.73
C GLU A 249 -35.75 -53.48 0.02
N GLN A 250 -36.08 -52.39 0.71
CA GLN A 250 -37.24 -52.30 1.62
C GLN A 250 -38.30 -51.29 1.17
N SER A 251 -37.90 -50.23 0.45
CA SER A 251 -38.77 -49.11 0.08
C SER A 251 -38.61 -48.68 -1.37
N PHE A 252 -39.73 -48.28 -1.97
CA PHE A 252 -39.78 -47.53 -3.22
C PHE A 252 -40.42 -46.17 -2.93
N VAL A 253 -39.85 -45.09 -3.47
CA VAL A 253 -40.41 -43.74 -3.34
C VAL A 253 -40.60 -43.09 -4.71
N LYS A 254 -41.82 -42.64 -4.99
CA LYS A 254 -42.21 -41.85 -6.18
C LYS A 254 -42.31 -40.38 -5.77
N LYS A 255 -41.44 -39.53 -6.29
CA LYS A 255 -41.53 -38.06 -6.21
C LYS A 255 -42.06 -37.51 -7.52
N MET A 256 -43.01 -36.58 -7.47
CA MET A 256 -43.57 -35.88 -8.62
C MET A 256 -43.66 -34.38 -8.29
N THR A 257 -43.20 -33.50 -9.18
CA THR A 257 -43.23 -32.05 -8.92
C THR A 257 -44.47 -31.39 -9.51
N LEU A 258 -44.93 -30.30 -8.86
CA LEU A 258 -46.05 -29.48 -9.34
C LEU A 258 -45.58 -28.27 -10.17
N GLY A 259 -44.28 -27.97 -10.22
CA GLY A 259 -43.74 -26.77 -10.87
C GLY A 259 -43.51 -26.84 -12.40
N VAL A 260 -43.82 -27.97 -13.07
CA VAL A 260 -43.45 -28.20 -14.48
C VAL A 260 -44.67 -28.23 -15.40
N GLY A 261 -45.21 -27.03 -15.69
CA GLY A 261 -46.26 -26.79 -16.68
C GLY A 261 -47.53 -27.65 -16.50
N ASP A 262 -48.16 -27.99 -17.62
CA ASP A 262 -49.45 -28.70 -17.69
C ASP A 262 -49.43 -30.13 -17.06
N ARG A 263 -48.27 -30.61 -16.59
CA ARG A 263 -48.17 -31.88 -15.86
C ARG A 263 -48.62 -31.81 -14.40
N ALA A 264 -48.79 -30.62 -13.82
CA ALA A 264 -49.13 -30.46 -12.41
C ALA A 264 -50.44 -31.18 -12.01
N GLU A 265 -51.51 -30.98 -12.79
CA GLU A 265 -52.83 -31.60 -12.53
C GLU A 265 -52.78 -33.13 -12.67
N ILE A 266 -52.07 -33.64 -13.68
CA ILE A 266 -51.91 -35.08 -13.92
C ILE A 266 -51.09 -35.74 -12.80
N ASN A 267 -49.99 -35.10 -12.37
CA ASN A 267 -49.18 -35.55 -11.23
C ASN A 267 -50.01 -35.57 -9.94
N LEU A 268 -50.89 -34.58 -9.72
CA LEU A 268 -51.79 -34.53 -8.57
C LEU A 268 -52.88 -35.61 -8.61
N GLN A 269 -53.51 -35.85 -9.77
CA GLN A 269 -54.54 -36.88 -9.88
C GLN A 269 -53.97 -38.30 -9.70
N GLU A 270 -52.82 -38.61 -10.32
CA GLU A 270 -52.11 -39.88 -10.09
C GLU A 270 -51.70 -40.05 -8.62
N PHE A 271 -51.30 -38.96 -7.94
CA PHE A 271 -50.97 -39.00 -6.52
C PHE A 271 -52.19 -39.34 -5.65
N VAL A 272 -53.34 -38.66 -5.88
CA VAL A 272 -54.57 -38.95 -5.14
C VAL A 272 -55.01 -40.39 -5.36
N ASN A 273 -55.03 -40.86 -6.61
CA ASN A 273 -55.35 -42.23 -6.98
C ASN A 273 -54.46 -43.26 -6.26
N GLU A 274 -53.13 -43.09 -6.31
CA GLU A 274 -52.17 -44.04 -5.73
C GLU A 274 -52.23 -44.04 -4.19
N VAL A 275 -52.47 -42.90 -3.56
CA VAL A 275 -52.62 -42.80 -2.10
C VAL A 275 -53.94 -43.39 -1.61
N GLU A 276 -55.06 -43.12 -2.30
CA GLU A 276 -56.36 -43.71 -1.96
C GLU A 276 -56.35 -45.23 -2.13
N PHE A 277 -55.83 -45.72 -3.26
CA PHE A 277 -55.73 -47.15 -3.53
C PHE A 277 -54.81 -47.89 -2.55
N LEU A 278 -53.61 -47.37 -2.27
CA LEU A 278 -52.67 -48.02 -1.35
C LEU A 278 -53.05 -47.84 0.14
N GLY A 279 -53.93 -46.87 0.45
CA GLY A 279 -54.52 -46.70 1.78
C GLY A 279 -55.61 -47.71 2.09
N ASN A 280 -56.40 -48.14 1.10
CA ASN A 280 -57.49 -49.11 1.26
C ASN A 280 -57.66 -50.01 0.00
N PRO A 281 -56.69 -50.91 -0.29
CA PRO A 281 -56.76 -51.79 -1.45
C PRO A 281 -57.85 -52.87 -1.27
N PRO A 282 -58.46 -53.39 -2.36
CA PRO A 282 -59.46 -54.45 -2.27
C PRO A 282 -58.96 -55.71 -1.57
N GLU A 283 -59.86 -56.44 -0.90
CA GLU A 283 -59.51 -57.65 -0.15
C GLU A 283 -58.81 -58.68 -1.05
N SER A 284 -57.71 -59.27 -0.54
CA SER A 284 -56.83 -60.20 -1.26
C SER A 284 -56.09 -59.63 -2.50
N TYR A 285 -56.17 -58.32 -2.77
CA TYR A 285 -55.35 -57.71 -3.83
C TYR A 285 -53.87 -57.61 -3.37
N PRO A 286 -52.88 -57.97 -4.22
CA PRO A 286 -51.46 -58.00 -3.86
C PRO A 286 -50.80 -56.60 -3.88
N ALA A 287 -51.38 -55.63 -3.18
CA ALA A 287 -50.84 -54.27 -3.09
C ALA A 287 -49.65 -54.17 -2.13
N PRO A 288 -48.62 -53.34 -2.43
CA PRO A 288 -47.58 -53.00 -1.48
C PRO A 288 -48.13 -52.11 -0.35
N ARG A 289 -47.52 -52.18 0.83
CA ARG A 289 -47.93 -51.35 1.97
C ARG A 289 -47.48 -49.90 1.76
N LEU A 290 -48.42 -48.95 1.80
CA LEU A 290 -48.09 -47.53 1.93
C LEU A 290 -47.30 -47.29 3.23
N ILE A 291 -46.17 -46.59 3.14
CA ILE A 291 -45.32 -46.24 4.29
C ILE A 291 -45.60 -44.79 4.72
N ALA A 292 -45.65 -43.87 3.76
CA ALA A 292 -45.93 -42.45 3.97
C ALA A 292 -46.35 -41.79 2.65
N SER A 293 -47.14 -40.72 2.73
CA SER A 293 -47.54 -39.91 1.57
C SER A 293 -47.59 -38.43 1.94
N LEU A 294 -47.08 -37.55 1.08
CA LEU A 294 -47.03 -36.12 1.34
C LEU A 294 -47.31 -35.30 0.08
N ASN A 295 -48.04 -34.19 0.25
CA ASN A 295 -48.09 -33.07 -0.68
C ASN A 295 -47.57 -31.84 0.09
N ASP A 296 -46.43 -31.28 -0.31
CA ASP A 296 -45.82 -30.11 0.34
C ASP A 296 -46.01 -28.80 -0.46
N SER A 297 -47.00 -28.78 -1.36
CA SER A 297 -47.34 -27.71 -2.33
C SER A 297 -46.31 -27.42 -3.43
N ARG A 298 -45.04 -27.82 -3.26
CA ARG A 298 -44.03 -27.83 -4.34
C ARG A 298 -43.96 -29.21 -5.00
N ASP A 299 -43.96 -30.26 -4.19
CA ASP A 299 -43.73 -31.64 -4.59
C ASP A 299 -44.71 -32.62 -3.90
N LEU A 300 -44.94 -33.73 -4.59
CA LEU A 300 -45.75 -34.86 -4.16
C LEU A 300 -44.84 -36.07 -3.95
N PHE A 301 -45.02 -36.79 -2.84
CA PHE A 301 -44.19 -37.93 -2.45
C PHE A 301 -45.04 -39.11 -2.00
N ILE A 302 -44.78 -40.30 -2.55
CA ILE A 302 -45.37 -41.55 -2.11
C ILE A 302 -44.25 -42.52 -1.78
N ALA A 303 -44.12 -42.91 -0.51
CA ALA A 303 -43.22 -43.94 -0.04
C ALA A 303 -44.02 -45.22 0.28
N ARG A 304 -43.63 -46.34 -0.31
CA ARG A 304 -44.29 -47.65 -0.12
C ARG A 304 -43.26 -48.77 0.01
N SER A 305 -43.68 -49.95 0.46
CA SER A 305 -42.81 -51.12 0.48
C SER A 305 -42.30 -51.44 -0.93
N MET A 306 -41.05 -51.88 -1.01
CA MET A 306 -40.49 -52.40 -2.26
C MET A 306 -41.24 -53.66 -2.69
N MET A 307 -41.30 -53.90 -4.00
CA MET A 307 -41.73 -55.17 -4.58
C MET A 307 -40.57 -55.70 -5.40
N ASN A 308 -40.09 -56.89 -5.06
CA ASN A 308 -38.94 -57.50 -5.74
C ASN A 308 -39.41 -58.18 -7.02
N GLY A 309 -38.70 -57.95 -8.13
CA GLY A 309 -39.04 -58.52 -9.43
C GLY A 309 -38.38 -57.78 -10.60
N ARG A 310 -38.73 -58.22 -11.81
CA ARG A 310 -38.31 -57.62 -13.09
C ARG A 310 -39.55 -57.18 -13.88
N LEU A 311 -39.49 -56.06 -14.61
CA LEU A 311 -40.61 -55.66 -15.46
C LEU A 311 -40.80 -56.68 -16.60
N LEU A 312 -42.04 -57.00 -16.95
CA LEU A 312 -42.35 -57.94 -18.03
C LEU A 312 -41.91 -57.40 -19.40
N SER A 313 -41.98 -56.08 -19.63
CA SER A 313 -41.36 -55.42 -20.79
C SER A 313 -39.86 -55.72 -20.88
N GLN A 314 -39.11 -55.52 -19.79
CA GLN A 314 -37.68 -55.86 -19.73
C GLN A 314 -37.42 -57.36 -19.92
N ALA A 315 -38.30 -58.24 -19.44
CA ALA A 315 -38.16 -59.68 -19.64
C ALA A 315 -38.40 -60.08 -21.11
N ILE A 316 -39.32 -59.40 -21.80
CA ILE A 316 -39.52 -59.51 -23.25
C ILE A 316 -38.30 -58.99 -24.01
N ASP A 317 -37.80 -57.80 -23.68
CA ASP A 317 -36.70 -57.13 -24.38
C ASP A 317 -35.37 -57.95 -24.32
N ASP A 318 -35.10 -58.64 -23.20
CA ASP A 318 -33.96 -59.57 -23.06
C ASP A 318 -34.18 -60.93 -23.75
N GLY A 319 -35.41 -61.24 -24.20
CA GLY A 319 -35.78 -62.58 -24.67
C GLY A 319 -35.85 -63.64 -23.55
N ALA A 320 -36.06 -63.22 -22.30
CA ALA A 320 -36.07 -64.11 -21.13
C ALA A 320 -37.23 -65.12 -21.18
N ALA A 321 -37.05 -66.27 -20.53
CA ALA A 321 -38.08 -67.28 -20.40
C ALA A 321 -39.05 -66.94 -19.26
N TYR A 322 -40.35 -66.89 -19.59
CA TYR A 322 -41.45 -66.77 -18.63
C TYR A 322 -42.64 -67.62 -19.10
N ASP A 323 -43.50 -68.02 -18.17
CA ASP A 323 -44.77 -68.68 -18.46
C ASP A 323 -45.84 -67.62 -18.81
N ALA A 324 -46.38 -67.66 -20.03
CA ALA A 324 -47.38 -66.70 -20.46
C ALA A 324 -48.78 -67.01 -19.91
N ASP A 325 -49.13 -68.30 -19.79
CA ASP A 325 -50.43 -68.75 -19.30
C ASP A 325 -50.62 -68.38 -17.82
N GLU A 326 -49.57 -68.52 -17.00
CA GLU A 326 -49.57 -68.12 -15.60
C GLU A 326 -49.64 -66.59 -15.43
N ILE A 327 -48.78 -65.82 -16.12
CA ILE A 327 -48.79 -64.35 -16.01
C ILE A 327 -50.16 -63.79 -16.40
N ILE A 328 -50.74 -64.24 -17.52
CA ILE A 328 -52.05 -63.76 -17.96
C ILE A 328 -53.15 -64.13 -16.96
N ALA A 329 -53.12 -65.35 -16.40
CA ALA A 329 -54.10 -65.77 -15.39
C ALA A 329 -54.00 -64.94 -14.10
N GLN A 330 -52.78 -64.66 -13.61
CA GLN A 330 -52.56 -63.91 -12.37
C GLN A 330 -52.91 -62.42 -12.52
N ILE A 331 -52.57 -61.78 -13.65
CA ILE A 331 -52.96 -60.38 -13.93
C ILE A 331 -54.47 -60.26 -14.15
N LEU A 332 -55.10 -61.20 -14.87
CA LEU A 332 -56.54 -61.20 -15.05
C LEU A 332 -57.29 -61.41 -13.71
N ALA A 333 -56.76 -62.20 -12.79
CA ALA A 333 -57.32 -62.32 -11.44
C ALA A 333 -57.27 -61.00 -10.67
N GLN A 334 -56.20 -60.22 -10.79
CA GLN A 334 -56.11 -58.87 -10.20
C GLN A 334 -57.13 -57.90 -10.82
N LEU A 335 -57.31 -57.93 -12.14
CA LEU A 335 -58.31 -57.10 -12.83
C LEU A 335 -59.74 -57.45 -12.42
N VAL A 336 -60.04 -58.73 -12.19
CA VAL A 336 -61.33 -59.19 -11.64
C VAL A 336 -61.56 -58.73 -10.19
N LEU A 337 -60.51 -58.59 -9.37
CA LEU A 337 -60.63 -58.03 -8.02
C LEU A 337 -60.93 -56.52 -8.05
N LEU A 338 -60.28 -55.76 -8.95
CA LEU A 338 -60.58 -54.34 -9.15
C LEU A 338 -62.01 -54.15 -9.66
N GLU A 339 -62.40 -54.87 -10.71
CA GLU A 339 -63.75 -54.80 -11.32
C GLU A 339 -64.86 -55.04 -10.29
N ARG A 340 -64.68 -56.01 -9.38
CA ARG A 340 -65.62 -56.29 -8.28
C ARG A 340 -65.69 -55.19 -7.22
N ALA A 341 -64.63 -54.40 -7.06
CA ALA A 341 -64.59 -53.23 -6.19
C ALA A 341 -65.11 -51.95 -6.89
N GLY A 342 -65.48 -52.01 -8.17
CA GLY A 342 -65.83 -50.85 -8.98
C GLY A 342 -64.62 -50.01 -9.42
N LEU A 343 -63.41 -50.58 -9.33
CA LEU A 343 -62.15 -49.98 -9.72
C LEU A 343 -61.64 -50.58 -11.03
N TYR A 344 -60.80 -49.82 -11.73
CA TYR A 344 -60.21 -50.19 -13.00
C TYR A 344 -58.76 -49.73 -13.05
N HIS A 345 -57.91 -50.42 -13.82
CA HIS A 345 -56.53 -50.01 -14.04
C HIS A 345 -56.39 -49.45 -15.47
N ASN A 346 -56.14 -48.15 -15.58
CA ASN A 346 -56.29 -47.39 -16.82
C ASN A 346 -55.09 -47.54 -17.79
N ASP A 347 -53.92 -48.03 -17.35
CA ASP A 347 -52.75 -48.35 -18.22
C ASP A 347 -52.24 -49.80 -18.03
N VAL A 348 -53.06 -50.82 -18.33
CA VAL A 348 -52.59 -52.24 -18.24
C VAL A 348 -51.66 -52.57 -19.41
N ARG A 349 -50.35 -52.66 -19.14
CA ARG A 349 -49.28 -52.81 -20.15
C ARG A 349 -48.14 -53.70 -19.66
N CYS A 350 -47.33 -54.23 -20.57
CA CYS A 350 -46.13 -55.01 -20.20
C CYS A 350 -45.11 -54.25 -19.34
N TRP A 351 -45.07 -52.91 -19.38
CA TRP A 351 -44.23 -52.10 -18.49
C TRP A 351 -44.82 -51.86 -17.09
N ASN A 352 -46.14 -52.05 -16.91
CA ASN A 352 -46.84 -51.96 -15.62
C ASN A 352 -47.14 -53.35 -15.02
N ILE A 353 -46.43 -54.38 -15.47
CA ILE A 353 -46.46 -55.73 -14.90
C ILE A 353 -45.07 -56.08 -14.38
N LEU A 354 -44.97 -56.40 -13.09
CA LEU A 354 -43.77 -56.86 -12.42
C LEU A 354 -43.83 -58.39 -12.22
N ILE A 355 -42.80 -59.11 -12.64
CA ILE A 355 -42.62 -60.55 -12.39
C ILE A 355 -41.67 -60.71 -11.20
N ALA A 356 -42.17 -61.21 -10.08
CA ALA A 356 -41.38 -61.50 -8.89
C ALA A 356 -40.54 -62.79 -9.08
N PRO A 357 -39.43 -62.99 -8.32
CA PRO A 357 -38.52 -64.13 -8.51
C PRO A 357 -39.19 -65.51 -8.38
N GLU A 358 -40.30 -65.61 -7.65
CA GLU A 358 -41.13 -66.81 -7.51
C GLU A 358 -42.11 -67.07 -8.68
N GLY A 359 -42.03 -66.27 -9.76
CA GLY A 359 -42.91 -66.37 -10.95
C GLY A 359 -44.20 -65.56 -10.84
N ARG A 360 -44.48 -64.94 -9.68
CA ARG A 360 -45.72 -64.18 -9.46
C ARG A 360 -45.75 -62.87 -10.25
N ALA A 361 -46.83 -62.63 -11.00
CA ALA A 361 -47.05 -61.39 -11.74
C ALA A 361 -47.98 -60.44 -10.98
N VAL A 362 -47.56 -59.18 -10.83
CA VAL A 362 -48.29 -58.13 -10.08
C VAL A 362 -48.38 -56.85 -10.92
N LEU A 363 -49.56 -56.21 -10.94
CA LEU A 363 -49.74 -54.88 -11.54
C LEU A 363 -49.06 -53.80 -10.68
N ILE A 364 -48.46 -52.80 -11.34
CA ILE A 364 -47.78 -51.66 -10.70
C ILE A 364 -48.23 -50.33 -11.30
N ASP A 365 -47.79 -49.21 -10.69
CA ASP A 365 -48.19 -47.83 -11.00
C ASP A 365 -49.67 -47.53 -10.71
N TYR A 366 -50.06 -47.75 -9.45
CA TYR A 366 -51.44 -47.63 -8.95
C TYR A 366 -52.05 -46.23 -9.06
N GLY A 367 -51.29 -45.20 -9.44
CA GLY A 367 -51.84 -43.90 -9.84
C GLY A 367 -52.71 -43.99 -11.11
N ALA A 368 -52.51 -45.02 -11.91
CA ALA A 368 -53.37 -45.40 -13.00
C ALA A 368 -54.61 -46.21 -12.57
N ILE A 369 -54.86 -46.47 -11.27
CA ILE A 369 -56.11 -47.09 -10.81
C ILE A 369 -57.14 -46.02 -10.47
N SER A 370 -58.38 -46.20 -10.92
CA SER A 370 -59.47 -45.26 -10.65
C SER A 370 -60.85 -45.93 -10.74
N ALA A 371 -61.90 -45.23 -10.35
CA ALA A 371 -63.29 -45.63 -10.64
C ALA A 371 -63.72 -45.34 -12.10
N ASN A 372 -62.82 -44.81 -12.95
CA ASN A 372 -63.12 -44.44 -14.33
C ASN A 372 -62.81 -45.60 -15.29
N PRO A 373 -63.80 -46.18 -15.99
CA PRO A 373 -63.63 -47.42 -16.77
C PRO A 373 -63.02 -47.21 -18.17
N PHE A 374 -62.15 -46.22 -18.37
CA PHE A 374 -61.56 -45.89 -19.67
C PHE A 374 -60.04 -46.01 -19.69
N ASP A 375 -59.45 -46.61 -20.73
CA ASP A 375 -57.99 -46.67 -20.91
C ASP A 375 -57.41 -45.26 -21.06
N CYS A 376 -56.19 -45.01 -20.54
CA CYS A 376 -55.56 -43.69 -20.58
C CYS A 376 -54.96 -43.32 -21.95
N SER A 377 -55.12 -44.19 -22.95
CA SER A 377 -54.58 -44.06 -24.30
C SER A 377 -55.61 -44.51 -25.35
N TRP A 378 -55.24 -44.42 -26.63
CA TRP A 378 -56.16 -44.70 -27.73
C TRP A 378 -56.56 -46.17 -27.81
N LEU A 379 -57.63 -46.51 -27.10
CA LEU A 379 -58.92 -46.90 -27.67
C LEU A 379 -60.09 -46.65 -26.70
N ASP A 380 -59.83 -46.01 -25.56
CA ASP A 380 -60.71 -45.82 -24.38
C ASP A 380 -61.24 -47.14 -23.74
N ASP A 381 -61.16 -48.29 -24.42
CA ASP A 381 -61.63 -49.60 -23.96
C ASP A 381 -60.53 -50.41 -23.22
N LEU A 382 -60.70 -50.59 -21.92
CA LEU A 382 -59.81 -51.34 -21.03
C LEU A 382 -59.65 -52.82 -21.40
N LEU A 383 -60.71 -53.46 -21.87
CA LEU A 383 -60.72 -54.89 -22.18
C LEU A 383 -59.96 -55.13 -23.48
N LEU A 384 -60.25 -54.37 -24.53
CA LEU A 384 -59.52 -54.43 -25.79
C LEU A 384 -58.04 -54.09 -25.58
N SER A 385 -57.74 -53.11 -24.73
CA SER A 385 -56.38 -52.77 -24.33
C SER A 385 -55.67 -53.92 -23.59
N PHE A 386 -56.35 -54.61 -22.66
CA PHE A 386 -55.80 -55.81 -22.01
C PHE A 386 -55.62 -56.99 -22.98
N LEU A 387 -56.52 -57.19 -23.95
CA LEU A 387 -56.38 -58.24 -24.96
C LEU A 387 -55.15 -58.00 -25.85
N ILE A 388 -54.81 -56.73 -26.16
CA ILE A 388 -53.56 -56.39 -26.84
C ILE A 388 -52.35 -56.71 -25.93
N THR A 389 -52.44 -56.46 -24.62
CA THR A 389 -51.41 -56.89 -23.65
C THR A 389 -51.25 -58.42 -23.63
N VAL A 390 -52.34 -59.18 -23.72
CA VAL A 390 -52.30 -60.65 -23.86
C VAL A 390 -51.57 -61.08 -25.14
N LYS A 391 -51.81 -60.40 -26.27
CA LYS A 391 -51.05 -60.62 -27.53
C LYS A 391 -49.55 -60.34 -27.32
N GLU A 392 -49.17 -59.20 -26.75
CA GLU A 392 -47.77 -58.83 -26.49
C GLU A 392 -47.03 -59.87 -25.63
N ILE A 393 -47.71 -60.41 -24.61
CA ILE A 393 -47.17 -61.44 -23.70
C ILE A 393 -46.99 -62.79 -24.41
N LEU A 394 -47.93 -63.19 -25.27
CA LEU A 394 -47.89 -64.46 -26.02
C LEU A 394 -46.91 -64.42 -27.20
N GLU A 395 -46.86 -63.31 -27.94
CA GLU A 395 -45.92 -63.10 -29.05
C GLU A 395 -44.49 -62.78 -28.56
N ARG A 396 -44.31 -62.57 -27.24
CA ARG A 396 -43.07 -62.09 -26.59
C ARG A 396 -42.52 -60.84 -27.28
N LYS A 397 -43.38 -59.84 -27.45
CA LYS A 397 -43.05 -58.61 -28.19
C LYS A 397 -43.89 -57.44 -27.69
N VAL A 398 -43.25 -56.43 -27.11
CA VAL A 398 -43.91 -55.15 -26.78
C VAL A 398 -44.19 -54.37 -28.08
N VAL A 399 -45.43 -53.89 -28.23
CA VAL A 399 -45.80 -53.00 -29.34
C VAL A 399 -45.40 -51.56 -28.99
N PRO A 400 -44.73 -50.81 -29.90
CA PRO A 400 -44.45 -49.40 -29.68
C PRO A 400 -45.72 -48.58 -29.41
N SER A 401 -45.70 -47.76 -28.36
CA SER A 401 -46.83 -46.92 -27.94
C SER A 401 -46.98 -45.60 -28.72
N SER A 402 -46.00 -45.25 -29.56
CA SER A 402 -45.94 -43.98 -30.30
C SER A 402 -45.96 -44.21 -31.83
N PRO A 403 -46.77 -43.46 -32.61
CA PRO A 403 -47.72 -42.42 -32.18
C PRO A 403 -48.94 -42.94 -31.40
N SER A 404 -49.30 -44.21 -31.60
CA SER A 404 -50.32 -44.91 -30.84
C SER A 404 -50.04 -46.41 -30.84
N ARG A 405 -50.52 -47.11 -29.81
CA ARG A 405 -50.45 -48.57 -29.72
C ARG A 405 -51.24 -49.21 -30.86
N GLU A 406 -50.73 -50.31 -31.41
CA GLU A 406 -51.37 -51.02 -32.53
C GLU A 406 -52.73 -51.62 -32.11
N PRO A 407 -53.86 -51.26 -32.74
CA PRO A 407 -55.19 -51.78 -32.38
C PRO A 407 -55.43 -53.24 -32.81
N ALA A 408 -54.44 -53.85 -33.47
CA ALA A 408 -54.62 -55.01 -34.32
C ALA A 408 -54.45 -56.31 -33.51
N LEU A 409 -55.48 -56.63 -32.73
CA LEU A 409 -55.63 -57.90 -32.02
C LEU A 409 -55.89 -59.05 -33.01
N ASP A 410 -54.84 -59.61 -33.65
CA ASP A 410 -55.01 -60.81 -34.48
C ASP A 410 -55.19 -62.03 -33.57
N PHE A 411 -56.39 -62.20 -33.03
CA PHE A 411 -56.65 -63.36 -32.18
C PHE A 411 -56.58 -64.69 -32.92
N MET A 412 -56.41 -64.69 -34.25
CA MET A 412 -56.21 -65.88 -35.08
C MET A 412 -54.73 -66.28 -35.22
N THR A 413 -53.75 -65.42 -34.86
CA THR A 413 -52.35 -65.84 -34.67
C THR A 413 -52.08 -66.45 -33.28
N LEU A 414 -52.96 -66.17 -32.31
CA LEU A 414 -52.81 -66.65 -30.93
C LEU A 414 -52.99 -68.17 -30.80
N PRO A 415 -52.40 -68.81 -29.76
CA PRO A 415 -52.59 -70.23 -29.48
C PRO A 415 -54.08 -70.60 -29.35
N ALA A 416 -54.43 -71.83 -29.72
CA ALA A 416 -55.82 -72.29 -29.86
C ALA A 416 -56.70 -71.98 -28.63
N ARG A 417 -56.17 -72.15 -27.41
CA ARG A 417 -56.83 -71.79 -26.14
C ARG A 417 -57.30 -70.33 -26.12
N TYR A 418 -56.40 -69.39 -26.39
CA TYR A 418 -56.70 -67.95 -26.38
C TYR A 418 -57.65 -67.55 -27.50
N ARG A 419 -57.39 -68.04 -28.71
CA ARG A 419 -58.26 -67.85 -29.88
C ARG A 419 -59.69 -68.33 -29.61
N ASN A 420 -59.86 -69.54 -29.08
CA ASN A 420 -61.15 -70.12 -28.73
C ASN A 420 -61.83 -69.31 -27.61
N ALA A 421 -61.08 -68.92 -26.57
CA ALA A 421 -61.61 -68.07 -25.49
C ALA A 421 -62.10 -66.71 -26.00
N PHE A 422 -61.35 -66.05 -26.89
CA PHE A 422 -61.71 -64.74 -27.41
C PHE A 422 -62.91 -64.83 -28.38
N ILE A 423 -62.99 -65.89 -29.19
CA ILE A 423 -64.19 -66.20 -29.99
C ILE A 423 -65.41 -66.42 -29.08
N GLY A 424 -65.25 -67.15 -27.97
CA GLY A 424 -66.30 -67.37 -26.97
C GLY A 424 -66.70 -66.12 -26.19
N PHE A 425 -65.77 -65.18 -26.01
CA PHE A 425 -65.97 -63.89 -25.34
C PHE A 425 -66.72 -62.90 -26.23
N PHE A 426 -66.24 -62.66 -27.45
CA PHE A 426 -66.92 -61.79 -28.43
C PHE A 426 -68.23 -62.40 -28.98
N GLY A 427 -68.43 -63.72 -28.84
CA GLY A 427 -69.68 -64.41 -29.19
C GLY A 427 -70.83 -64.23 -28.19
N GLN A 428 -70.61 -63.53 -27.07
CA GLN A 428 -71.61 -63.38 -26.00
C GLN A 428 -72.75 -62.43 -26.40
N ASN A 429 -73.91 -63.01 -26.73
CA ASN A 429 -75.09 -62.22 -27.05
C ASN A 429 -75.65 -61.52 -25.79
N ARG A 430 -75.55 -60.18 -25.78
CA ARG A 430 -76.20 -59.24 -24.83
C ARG A 430 -75.66 -59.19 -23.40
N SER A 431 -74.59 -59.92 -23.06
CA SER A 431 -73.89 -59.70 -21.78
C SER A 431 -72.95 -58.50 -21.91
N PRO A 432 -72.76 -57.66 -20.87
CA PRO A 432 -71.64 -56.73 -20.83
C PRO A 432 -70.33 -57.53 -20.87
N LEU A 433 -69.35 -57.05 -21.65
CA LEU A 433 -68.01 -57.61 -21.62
C LEU A 433 -67.31 -57.16 -20.33
N THR A 434 -66.69 -58.10 -19.62
CA THR A 434 -66.07 -57.90 -18.30
C THR A 434 -64.81 -58.76 -18.15
N PHE A 435 -63.91 -58.39 -17.25
CA PHE A 435 -62.73 -59.19 -16.91
C PHE A 435 -63.16 -60.54 -16.30
N ALA A 436 -64.23 -60.57 -15.51
CA ALA A 436 -64.79 -61.82 -14.96
C ALA A 436 -65.28 -62.78 -16.06
N LEU A 437 -65.94 -62.25 -17.09
CA LEU A 437 -66.40 -63.02 -18.25
C LEU A 437 -65.21 -63.52 -19.10
N LEU A 438 -64.18 -62.69 -19.30
CA LEU A 438 -62.96 -63.08 -19.98
C LEU A 438 -62.22 -64.20 -19.23
N GLN A 439 -62.16 -64.12 -17.90
CA GLN A 439 -61.58 -65.15 -17.03
C GLN A 439 -62.34 -66.47 -17.17
N GLN A 440 -63.67 -66.43 -17.16
CA GLN A 440 -64.51 -67.61 -17.38
C GLN A 440 -64.25 -68.22 -18.77
N CYS A 441 -64.20 -67.42 -19.83
CA CYS A 441 -63.89 -67.92 -21.18
C CYS A 441 -62.50 -68.57 -21.27
N LEU A 442 -61.48 -68.00 -20.61
CA LEU A 442 -60.11 -68.57 -20.57
C LEU A 442 -59.98 -69.83 -19.69
N GLN A 443 -60.89 -70.04 -18.74
CA GLN A 443 -60.98 -71.28 -17.94
C GLN A 443 -61.76 -72.38 -18.68
N GLN A 444 -62.71 -72.03 -19.53
CA GLN A 444 -63.54 -72.97 -20.29
C GLN A 444 -62.96 -73.35 -21.66
N ALA A 445 -62.08 -72.53 -22.24
CA ALA A 445 -61.48 -72.79 -23.54
C ALA A 445 -60.44 -73.92 -23.50
N ASP A 446 -60.56 -74.85 -24.43
CA ASP A 446 -59.64 -75.95 -24.67
C ASP A 446 -58.57 -75.59 -25.72
N ALA A 447 -57.56 -76.45 -25.86
CA ALA A 447 -56.51 -76.29 -26.85
C ALA A 447 -56.85 -76.88 -28.24
N THR A 448 -58.09 -77.32 -28.49
CA THR A 448 -58.43 -77.96 -29.78
C THR A 448 -58.81 -76.91 -30.85
N PRO A 449 -58.40 -77.06 -32.12
CA PRO A 449 -58.73 -76.06 -33.14
C PRO A 449 -60.22 -76.07 -33.56
N HIS A 450 -61.05 -75.25 -32.91
CA HIS A 450 -62.45 -75.02 -33.33
C HIS A 450 -62.51 -74.27 -34.68
N SER A 451 -63.63 -74.40 -35.39
CA SER A 451 -63.95 -73.61 -36.59
C SER A 451 -64.27 -72.16 -36.22
N ALA A 452 -63.60 -71.19 -36.84
CA ALA A 452 -63.89 -69.77 -36.63
C ALA A 452 -65.28 -69.39 -37.19
N PRO A 453 -66.12 -68.67 -36.43
CA PRO A 453 -67.38 -68.13 -36.95
C PRO A 453 -67.19 -67.16 -38.12
N GLU A 454 -68.21 -67.01 -38.97
CA GLU A 454 -68.16 -66.17 -40.17
C GLU A 454 -67.74 -64.72 -39.90
N TRP A 455 -68.18 -64.15 -38.76
CA TRP A 455 -67.84 -62.78 -38.37
C TRP A 455 -66.33 -62.54 -38.20
N VAL A 456 -65.55 -63.57 -37.89
CA VAL A 456 -64.07 -63.48 -37.80
C VAL A 456 -63.46 -63.10 -39.16
N THR A 457 -64.07 -63.52 -40.27
CA THR A 457 -63.64 -63.15 -41.62
C THR A 457 -63.86 -61.66 -41.91
N ILE A 458 -64.88 -61.05 -41.28
CA ILE A 458 -65.12 -59.61 -41.35
C ILE A 458 -64.10 -58.87 -40.47
N TYR A 459 -63.87 -59.37 -39.25
CA TYR A 459 -62.87 -58.83 -38.33
C TYR A 459 -61.47 -58.75 -38.96
N GLN A 460 -60.98 -59.84 -39.55
CA GLN A 460 -59.66 -59.88 -40.21
C GLN A 460 -59.53 -58.86 -41.35
N ARG A 461 -60.62 -58.56 -42.08
CA ARG A 461 -60.62 -57.54 -43.13
C ARG A 461 -60.55 -56.13 -42.56
N LEU A 462 -61.30 -55.84 -41.50
CA LEU A 462 -61.25 -54.57 -40.77
C LEU A 462 -59.86 -54.34 -40.16
N GLN A 463 -59.31 -55.36 -39.51
CA GLN A 463 -57.97 -55.31 -38.92
C GLN A 463 -56.88 -55.03 -39.96
N LYS A 464 -56.93 -55.68 -41.13
CA LYS A 464 -55.98 -55.43 -42.22
C LYS A 464 -56.09 -54.00 -42.77
N ALA A 465 -57.28 -53.40 -42.76
CA ALA A 465 -57.47 -52.00 -43.11
C ALA A 465 -56.92 -51.05 -42.03
N LEU A 466 -57.14 -51.35 -40.74
CA LEU A 466 -56.60 -50.58 -39.60
C LEU A 466 -55.07 -50.61 -39.58
N LEU A 467 -54.44 -51.76 -39.80
CA LEU A 467 -52.97 -51.87 -39.96
C LEU A 467 -52.45 -51.00 -41.12
N GLY A 468 -53.14 -51.02 -42.26
CA GLY A 468 -52.82 -50.17 -43.41
C GLY A 468 -53.03 -48.67 -43.16
N TYR A 469 -53.90 -48.30 -42.22
CA TYR A 469 -54.12 -46.91 -41.78
C TYR A 469 -53.06 -46.47 -40.78
N ASN A 470 -52.81 -47.24 -39.71
CA ASN A 470 -51.77 -46.95 -38.71
C ASN A 470 -50.37 -46.88 -39.32
N ALA A 471 -50.04 -47.71 -40.31
CA ALA A 471 -48.76 -47.62 -41.03
C ALA A 471 -48.58 -46.27 -41.76
N ARG A 472 -49.66 -45.69 -42.30
CA ARG A 472 -49.65 -44.36 -42.95
C ARG A 472 -49.58 -43.24 -41.91
N LEU A 473 -50.35 -43.36 -40.83
CA LEU A 473 -50.32 -42.41 -39.69
C LEU A 473 -48.92 -42.34 -39.07
N SER A 474 -48.27 -43.48 -38.87
CA SER A 474 -46.91 -43.56 -38.34
C SER A 474 -45.88 -42.92 -39.27
N ALA A 475 -46.01 -43.11 -40.58
CA ALA A 475 -45.14 -42.44 -41.56
C ALA A 475 -45.27 -40.90 -41.49
N VAL A 476 -46.50 -40.38 -41.49
CA VAL A 476 -46.77 -38.93 -41.36
C VAL A 476 -46.30 -38.38 -40.02
N HIS A 477 -46.45 -39.14 -38.92
CA HIS A 477 -45.96 -38.74 -37.61
C HIS A 477 -44.43 -38.69 -37.54
N ILE A 478 -43.73 -39.68 -38.12
CA ILE A 478 -42.26 -39.69 -38.19
C ILE A 478 -41.74 -38.49 -39.00
N GLU A 479 -42.39 -38.16 -40.13
CA GLU A 479 -42.08 -36.96 -40.92
C GLU A 479 -42.31 -35.66 -40.11
N THR A 480 -43.41 -35.59 -39.36
CA THR A 480 -43.76 -34.43 -38.52
C THR A 480 -42.81 -34.26 -37.33
N GLU A 481 -42.44 -35.34 -36.64
CA GLU A 481 -41.51 -35.30 -35.52
C GLU A 481 -40.06 -35.06 -35.98
N HIS A 482 -39.66 -35.53 -37.17
CA HIS A 482 -38.38 -35.14 -37.77
C HIS A 482 -38.30 -33.62 -37.98
N HIS A 483 -39.36 -33.00 -38.54
CA HIS A 483 -39.44 -31.55 -38.68
C HIS A 483 -39.46 -30.82 -37.32
N ARG A 484 -40.12 -31.38 -36.28
CA ARG A 484 -40.09 -30.82 -34.91
C ARG A 484 -38.70 -30.88 -34.28
N VAL A 485 -37.99 -32.01 -34.38
CA VAL A 485 -36.63 -32.17 -33.85
C VAL A 485 -35.67 -31.22 -34.57
N GLU A 486 -35.81 -31.05 -35.88
CA GLU A 486 -35.03 -30.07 -36.64
C GLU A 486 -35.32 -28.62 -36.21
N LEU A 487 -36.60 -28.27 -36.01
CA LEU A 487 -37.01 -26.96 -35.49
C LEU A 487 -36.49 -26.71 -34.08
N ALA A 488 -36.53 -27.71 -33.19
CA ALA A 488 -36.01 -27.61 -31.83
C ALA A 488 -34.49 -27.44 -31.81
N ALA A 489 -33.74 -28.20 -32.64
CA ALA A 489 -32.30 -28.04 -32.78
C ALA A 489 -31.91 -26.66 -33.33
N ARG A 490 -32.67 -26.13 -34.30
CA ARG A 490 -32.52 -24.75 -34.79
C ARG A 490 -32.85 -23.71 -33.69
N GLY A 491 -33.86 -23.97 -32.85
CA GLY A 491 -34.23 -23.13 -31.71
C GLY A 491 -33.10 -23.04 -30.67
N ALA A 492 -32.60 -24.18 -30.21
CA ALA A 492 -31.49 -24.25 -29.25
C ALA A 492 -30.20 -23.58 -29.79
N ALA A 493 -29.94 -23.66 -31.09
CA ALA A 493 -28.84 -22.94 -31.73
C ALA A 493 -29.03 -21.41 -31.72
N ILE A 494 -30.27 -20.93 -31.85
CA ILE A 494 -30.61 -19.49 -31.74
C ILE A 494 -30.48 -19.01 -30.29
N GLU A 495 -30.88 -19.82 -29.31
CA GLU A 495 -30.70 -19.51 -27.89
C GLU A 495 -29.22 -19.45 -27.51
N HIS A 496 -28.41 -20.43 -27.90
CA HIS A 496 -26.96 -20.39 -27.69
C HIS A 496 -26.28 -19.17 -28.37
N LEU A 497 -26.76 -18.76 -29.55
CA LEU A 497 -26.27 -17.52 -30.19
C LEU A 497 -26.68 -16.26 -29.42
N ARG A 498 -27.89 -16.22 -28.88
CA ARG A 498 -28.39 -15.12 -28.03
C ARG A 498 -27.61 -15.02 -26.72
N ASP A 499 -27.33 -16.13 -26.07
CA ASP A 499 -26.58 -16.18 -24.81
C ASP A 499 -25.11 -15.78 -25.01
N SER A 500 -24.49 -16.22 -26.11
CA SER A 500 -23.17 -15.73 -26.52
C SER A 500 -23.19 -14.22 -26.78
N THR A 501 -24.24 -13.70 -27.43
CA THR A 501 -24.39 -12.26 -27.69
C THR A 501 -24.56 -11.46 -26.39
N LEU A 502 -25.29 -12.00 -25.40
CA LEU A 502 -25.42 -11.41 -24.07
C LEU A 502 -24.07 -11.38 -23.33
N GLN A 503 -23.32 -12.49 -23.32
CA GLN A 503 -21.99 -12.54 -22.70
C GLN A 503 -21.01 -11.57 -23.37
N ASP A 504 -21.06 -11.41 -24.69
CA ASP A 504 -20.20 -10.45 -25.39
C ASP A 504 -20.66 -8.99 -25.19
N GLN A 505 -21.96 -8.73 -24.96
CA GLN A 505 -22.45 -7.42 -24.49
C GLN A 505 -21.97 -7.10 -23.07
N GLU A 506 -22.08 -8.04 -22.13
CA GLU A 506 -21.58 -7.89 -20.75
C GLU A 506 -20.06 -7.64 -20.73
N ARG A 507 -19.29 -8.38 -21.53
CA ARG A 507 -17.84 -8.15 -21.73
C ARG A 507 -17.55 -6.77 -22.30
N THR A 508 -18.33 -6.32 -23.29
CA THR A 508 -18.15 -4.99 -23.90
C THR A 508 -18.42 -3.90 -22.86
N GLN A 509 -19.50 -4.01 -22.10
CA GLN A 509 -19.86 -3.04 -21.06
C GLN A 509 -18.82 -3.02 -19.91
N ALA A 510 -18.29 -4.18 -19.51
CA ALA A 510 -17.20 -4.27 -18.55
C ALA A 510 -15.89 -3.65 -19.08
N PHE A 511 -15.62 -3.77 -20.38
CA PHE A 511 -14.47 -3.13 -21.03
C PHE A 511 -14.64 -1.60 -21.10
N GLU A 512 -15.83 -1.09 -21.46
CA GLU A 512 -16.15 0.35 -21.43
C GLU A 512 -15.97 0.95 -20.03
N GLN A 513 -16.46 0.28 -18.98
CA GLN A 513 -16.22 0.68 -17.59
C GLN A 513 -14.73 0.65 -17.23
N GLY A 514 -13.99 -0.36 -17.69
CA GLY A 514 -12.54 -0.46 -17.51
C GLY A 514 -11.75 0.68 -18.17
N VAL A 515 -12.19 1.11 -19.37
CA VAL A 515 -11.63 2.26 -20.11
C VAL A 515 -11.94 3.57 -19.39
N ALA A 516 -13.20 3.85 -19.04
CA ALA A 516 -13.57 5.06 -18.31
C ALA A 516 -12.82 5.19 -16.97
N ALA A 517 -12.66 4.08 -16.23
CA ALA A 517 -11.85 4.05 -15.02
C ALA A 517 -10.34 4.23 -15.29
N ALA A 518 -9.85 3.89 -16.49
CA ALA A 518 -8.47 4.14 -16.91
C ALA A 518 -8.24 5.62 -17.29
N GLU A 519 -9.18 6.25 -17.98
CA GLU A 519 -9.15 7.68 -18.29
C GLU A 519 -9.16 8.54 -17.01
N GLU A 520 -9.99 8.19 -16.01
CA GLU A 520 -10.00 8.90 -14.73
C GLU A 520 -8.69 8.71 -13.94
N ARG A 521 -8.06 7.52 -14.01
CA ARG A 521 -6.72 7.30 -13.43
C ARG A 521 -5.65 8.10 -14.16
N TYR A 522 -5.69 8.14 -15.49
CA TYR A 522 -4.76 8.93 -16.31
C TYR A 522 -4.86 10.42 -15.96
N LYS A 523 -6.08 10.96 -15.92
CA LYS A 523 -6.32 12.36 -15.57
C LYS A 523 -5.82 12.71 -14.16
N ARG A 524 -6.00 11.83 -13.17
CA ARG A 524 -5.45 12.02 -11.81
C ARG A 524 -3.92 12.05 -11.82
N LEU A 525 -3.27 11.16 -12.57
CA LEU A 525 -1.81 11.15 -12.74
C LEU A 525 -1.30 12.40 -13.49
N GLU A 526 -2.06 12.91 -14.46
CA GLU A 526 -1.76 14.15 -15.17
C GLU A 526 -1.82 15.36 -14.22
N GLU A 527 -2.89 15.48 -13.41
CA GLU A 527 -2.97 16.51 -12.38
C GLU A 527 -1.87 16.39 -11.29
N GLU A 528 -1.48 15.18 -10.90
CA GLU A 528 -0.36 14.95 -9.97
C GLU A 528 0.99 15.32 -10.61
N SER A 529 1.19 15.02 -11.89
CA SER A 529 2.36 15.42 -12.68
C SER A 529 2.48 16.95 -12.77
N GLU A 530 1.38 17.66 -13.04
CA GLU A 530 1.36 19.13 -13.03
C GLU A 530 1.71 19.71 -11.65
N LYS A 531 1.16 19.14 -10.56
CA LYS A 531 1.46 19.55 -9.18
C LYS A 531 2.95 19.34 -8.86
N LEU A 532 3.53 18.21 -9.27
CA LEU A 532 4.96 17.92 -9.09
C LEU A 532 5.86 18.84 -9.94
N ALA A 533 5.49 19.14 -11.19
CA ALA A 533 6.22 20.05 -12.05
C ALA A 533 6.19 21.50 -11.51
N ALA A 534 5.05 21.96 -11.00
CA ALA A 534 4.92 23.25 -10.34
C ALA A 534 5.76 23.34 -9.06
N TRP A 535 5.79 22.27 -8.26
CA TRP A 535 6.60 22.18 -7.04
C TRP A 535 8.11 22.18 -7.34
N ALA A 536 8.56 21.40 -8.34
CA ALA A 536 9.95 21.38 -8.80
C ALA A 536 10.40 22.77 -9.27
N LYS A 537 9.58 23.47 -10.05
CA LYS A 537 9.84 24.85 -10.50
C LYS A 537 9.90 25.86 -9.34
N GLY A 538 9.16 25.62 -8.26
CA GLY A 538 9.28 26.39 -7.01
C GLY A 538 10.63 26.18 -6.30
N LEU A 539 11.10 24.93 -6.24
CA LEU A 539 12.42 24.56 -5.73
C LEU A 539 13.57 25.16 -6.56
N GLU A 540 13.45 25.16 -7.89
CA GLU A 540 14.41 25.85 -8.78
C GLU A 540 14.47 27.35 -8.49
N ALA A 541 13.31 28.01 -8.37
CA ALA A 541 13.24 29.44 -8.04
C ALA A 541 13.89 29.77 -6.69
N GLN A 542 13.59 29.00 -5.64
CA GLN A 542 14.22 29.14 -4.32
C GLN A 542 15.74 28.87 -4.36
N THR A 543 16.19 27.96 -5.23
CA THR A 543 17.63 27.67 -5.41
C THR A 543 18.34 28.84 -6.11
N ILE A 544 17.71 29.46 -7.10
CA ILE A 544 18.23 30.65 -7.79
C ILE A 544 18.28 31.85 -6.83
N GLU A 545 17.24 32.04 -6.02
CA GLU A 545 17.17 33.11 -5.00
C GLU A 545 18.26 32.91 -3.92
N SER A 546 18.35 31.71 -3.35
CA SER A 546 19.42 31.36 -2.39
C SER A 546 20.84 31.47 -2.97
N ASN A 547 21.03 31.31 -4.28
CA ASN A 547 22.33 31.52 -4.90
C ASN A 547 22.63 33.01 -5.14
N ARG A 548 21.63 33.83 -5.48
CA ARG A 548 21.77 35.30 -5.51
C ARG A 548 22.09 35.87 -4.14
N ASP A 549 21.47 35.36 -3.07
CA ASP A 549 21.78 35.77 -1.70
C ASP A 549 23.23 35.44 -1.32
N LYS A 550 23.73 34.26 -1.72
CA LYS A 550 25.14 33.89 -1.55
C LYS A 550 26.08 34.79 -2.37
N GLU A 551 25.74 35.12 -3.61
CA GLU A 551 26.51 36.04 -4.45
C GLU A 551 26.55 37.47 -3.86
N ALA A 552 25.43 37.97 -3.35
CA ALA A 552 25.34 39.25 -2.67
C ALA A 552 26.14 39.28 -1.35
N LEU A 553 26.05 38.22 -0.55
CA LEU A 553 26.87 38.06 0.66
C LEU A 553 28.37 37.94 0.34
N ALA A 554 28.74 37.25 -0.74
CA ALA A 554 30.13 37.13 -1.18
C ALA A 554 30.68 38.48 -1.68
N ALA A 555 29.88 39.26 -2.42
CA ALA A 555 30.23 40.61 -2.85
C ALA A 555 30.43 41.56 -1.66
N LEU A 556 29.47 41.58 -0.72
CA LEU A 556 29.57 42.37 0.51
C LEU A 556 30.79 42.00 1.36
N ASN A 557 31.12 40.71 1.45
CA ASN A 557 32.29 40.24 2.19
C ASN A 557 33.63 40.60 1.48
N ALA A 558 33.65 40.65 0.15
CA ALA A 558 34.79 41.12 -0.61
C ALA A 558 34.99 42.65 -0.49
N GLU A 559 33.90 43.41 -0.46
CA GLU A 559 33.92 44.85 -0.15
C GLU A 559 34.44 45.11 1.28
N LEU A 560 33.97 44.35 2.27
CA LEU A 560 34.42 44.43 3.66
C LEU A 560 35.93 44.13 3.83
N GLU A 561 36.45 43.10 3.14
CA GLU A 561 37.89 42.79 3.16
C GLU A 561 38.73 43.84 2.40
N SER A 562 38.18 44.48 1.36
CA SER A 562 38.80 45.61 0.67
C SER A 562 38.91 46.84 1.60
N ASP A 563 37.82 47.22 2.27
CA ASP A 563 37.81 48.31 3.26
C ASP A 563 38.76 48.04 4.42
N LYS A 564 38.79 46.80 4.92
CA LYS A 564 39.73 46.34 5.95
C LYS A 564 41.19 46.43 5.49
N ALA A 565 41.49 46.14 4.22
CA ALA A 565 42.82 46.33 3.65
C ALA A 565 43.20 47.83 3.50
N ALA A 566 42.25 48.67 3.09
CA ALA A 566 42.43 50.12 3.03
C ALA A 566 42.66 50.73 4.43
N LEU A 567 41.90 50.31 5.43
CA LEU A 567 42.06 50.69 6.84
C LEU A 567 43.41 50.22 7.40
N ALA A 568 43.82 48.98 7.14
CA ALA A 568 45.14 48.48 7.53
C ALA A 568 46.28 49.31 6.91
N THR A 569 46.15 49.68 5.64
CA THR A 569 47.10 50.56 4.94
C THR A 569 47.13 51.96 5.56
N ARG A 570 45.98 52.52 5.94
CA ARG A 570 45.90 53.83 6.61
C ARG A 570 46.46 53.79 8.04
N ILE A 571 46.27 52.70 8.77
CA ILE A 571 46.90 52.47 10.08
C ILE A 571 48.43 52.41 9.95
N ALA A 572 48.95 51.73 8.92
CA ALA A 572 50.38 51.69 8.65
C ALA A 572 50.95 53.08 8.32
N SER A 573 50.26 53.88 7.49
CA SER A 573 50.71 55.25 7.18
C SER A 573 50.66 56.16 8.41
N LEU A 574 49.62 56.05 9.25
CA LEU A 574 49.53 56.79 10.51
C LEU A 574 50.60 56.36 11.52
N GLY A 575 51.04 55.10 11.48
CA GLY A 575 52.20 54.62 12.23
C GLY A 575 53.49 55.30 11.80
N GLN A 576 53.72 55.46 10.49
CA GLN A 576 54.88 56.21 9.97
C GLN A 576 54.79 57.71 10.33
N GLU A 577 53.62 58.34 10.15
CA GLU A 577 53.40 59.74 10.58
C GLU A 577 53.66 59.94 12.09
N LEU A 578 53.42 58.91 12.92
CA LEU A 578 53.71 58.93 14.35
C LEU A 578 55.22 58.78 14.63
N GLU A 579 55.91 57.82 13.99
CA GLU A 579 57.36 57.67 14.11
C GLU A 579 58.11 58.94 13.67
N GLU A 580 57.71 59.57 12.56
CA GLU A 580 58.33 60.80 12.08
C GLU A 580 58.13 61.96 13.06
N ARG A 581 56.93 62.11 13.64
CA ARG A 581 56.67 63.09 14.70
C ARG A 581 57.45 62.80 15.97
N GLN A 582 57.68 61.53 16.30
CA GLN A 582 58.45 61.15 17.48
C GLN A 582 59.94 61.41 17.30
N ARG A 583 60.52 61.05 16.13
CA ARG A 583 61.89 61.43 15.75
C ARG A 583 62.08 62.96 15.70
N ALA A 584 61.10 63.70 15.18
CA ALA A 584 61.15 65.17 15.18
C ALA A 584 61.11 65.77 16.60
N ARG A 585 60.47 65.10 17.55
CA ARG A 585 60.43 65.50 18.97
C ARG A 585 61.74 65.20 19.68
N GLU A 586 62.33 64.02 19.46
CA GLU A 586 63.66 63.64 19.95
C GLU A 586 64.74 64.61 19.41
N LEU A 587 64.65 65.00 18.13
CA LEU A 587 65.53 66.02 17.54
C LEU A 587 65.34 67.41 18.18
N ALA A 588 64.11 67.77 18.54
CA ALA A 588 63.81 69.03 19.23
C ALA A 588 64.32 69.05 20.68
N GLU A 589 64.28 67.92 21.38
CA GLU A 589 64.85 67.79 22.74
C GLU A 589 66.39 67.83 22.72
N LEU A 590 67.03 67.24 21.70
CA LEU A 590 68.47 67.40 21.45
C LEU A 590 68.84 68.87 21.13
N LEU A 591 68.08 69.55 20.28
CA LEU A 591 68.29 70.98 19.99
C LEU A 591 68.06 71.86 21.21
N ALA A 592 67.13 71.51 22.10
CA ALA A 592 66.93 72.22 23.37
C ALA A 592 68.13 72.04 24.32
N ALA A 593 68.74 70.86 24.37
CA ALA A 593 69.95 70.60 25.15
C ALA A 593 71.17 71.37 24.59
N ASP A 594 71.32 71.43 23.26
CA ASP A 594 72.37 72.21 22.59
C ASP A 594 72.19 73.73 22.81
N VAL A 595 70.94 74.24 22.79
CA VAL A 595 70.64 75.64 23.16
C VAL A 595 70.92 75.90 24.64
N GLY A 596 70.68 74.93 25.53
CA GLY A 596 71.09 75.00 26.94
C GLY A 596 72.60 75.19 27.09
N ARG A 597 73.40 74.31 26.49
CA ARG A 597 74.88 74.40 26.51
C ARG A 597 75.39 75.73 25.94
N LEU A 598 74.85 76.19 24.81
CA LEU A 598 75.21 77.49 24.22
C LEU A 598 74.78 78.69 25.08
N THR A 599 73.79 78.53 25.96
CA THR A 599 73.38 79.55 26.94
C THR A 599 74.36 79.60 28.12
N GLU A 600 74.82 78.44 28.59
CA GLU A 600 75.85 78.31 29.63
C GLU A 600 77.21 78.85 29.14
N GLU A 601 77.65 78.50 27.93
CA GLU A 601 78.86 79.03 27.30
C GLU A 601 78.80 80.56 27.15
N ARG A 602 77.65 81.13 26.77
CA ARG A 602 77.43 82.58 26.69
C ARG A 602 77.58 83.26 28.05
N ASP A 603 76.98 82.69 29.09
CA ASP A 603 76.95 83.33 30.41
C ASP A 603 78.28 83.15 31.17
N ALA A 604 79.04 82.08 30.89
CA ALA A 604 80.44 81.96 31.28
C ALA A 604 81.31 83.05 30.62
N ALA A 605 81.25 83.19 29.29
CA ALA A 605 81.98 84.24 28.56
C ALA A 605 81.57 85.68 28.97
N ARG A 606 80.36 85.84 29.53
CA ARG A 606 79.89 87.11 30.10
C ARG A 606 80.45 87.38 31.50
N SER A 607 80.79 86.34 32.27
CA SER A 607 81.54 86.47 33.53
C SER A 607 82.99 86.88 33.26
N ASP A 608 83.67 86.21 32.32
CA ASP A 608 85.05 86.55 31.91
C ASP A 608 85.15 88.00 31.42
N LEU A 609 84.12 88.52 30.75
CA LEU A 609 84.04 89.91 30.31
C LEU A 609 83.92 90.92 31.48
N LEU A 610 83.28 90.53 32.59
CA LEU A 610 83.17 91.37 33.78
C LEU A 610 84.45 91.36 34.62
N ASP A 611 85.09 90.20 34.77
CA ASP A 611 86.39 90.10 35.45
C ASP A 611 87.49 90.84 34.68
N THR A 612 87.50 90.76 33.34
CA THR A 612 88.43 91.56 32.52
C THR A 612 88.11 93.07 32.57
N GLN A 613 86.85 93.48 32.71
CA GLN A 613 86.52 94.89 32.98
C GLN A 613 87.05 95.35 34.35
N SER A 614 86.95 94.53 35.40
CA SER A 614 87.50 94.85 36.73
C SER A 614 89.01 95.06 36.69
N VAL A 615 89.74 94.19 35.98
CA VAL A 615 91.20 94.33 35.76
C VAL A 615 91.54 95.61 34.98
N VAL A 616 90.73 96.00 33.99
CA VAL A 616 90.94 97.26 33.23
C VAL A 616 90.74 98.49 34.12
N GLU A 617 89.71 98.53 34.98
CA GLU A 617 89.53 99.65 35.93
C GLU A 617 90.70 99.73 36.93
N GLN A 618 91.19 98.58 37.42
CA GLN A 618 92.33 98.52 38.33
C GLN A 618 93.64 98.99 37.67
N HIS A 619 93.84 98.68 36.37
CA HIS A 619 94.95 99.23 35.59
C HIS A 619 94.80 100.72 35.32
N GLN A 620 93.59 101.22 35.01
CA GLN A 620 93.35 102.64 34.79
C GLN A 620 93.67 103.48 36.04
N ALA A 621 93.26 103.02 37.22
CA ALA A 621 93.62 103.65 38.50
C ALA A 621 95.15 103.67 38.74
N THR A 622 95.85 102.62 38.30
CA THR A 622 97.32 102.52 38.39
C THR A 622 98.03 103.49 37.44
N ILE A 623 97.49 103.70 36.23
CA ILE A 623 98.00 104.65 35.24
C ILE A 623 97.90 106.09 35.78
N THR A 624 96.74 106.50 36.30
CA THR A 624 96.57 107.86 36.87
C THR A 624 97.50 108.12 38.07
N ALA A 625 97.81 107.09 38.88
CA ALA A 625 98.79 107.19 39.95
C ALA A 625 100.26 107.32 39.46
N LEU A 626 100.57 106.83 38.26
CA LEU A 626 101.88 107.01 37.61
C LEU A 626 102.00 108.37 36.91
N GLU A 627 100.94 108.82 36.23
CA GLU A 627 100.87 110.15 35.60
C GLU A 627 101.06 111.27 36.64
N ALA A 628 100.44 111.15 37.81
CA ALA A 628 100.66 112.06 38.94
C ALA A 628 102.12 112.10 39.42
N ARG A 629 102.85 110.97 39.37
CA ARG A 629 104.29 110.93 39.71
C ARG A 629 105.17 111.57 38.64
N VAL A 630 104.85 111.37 37.37
CA VAL A 630 105.59 112.00 36.25
C VAL A 630 105.44 113.53 36.29
N ALA A 631 104.23 114.04 36.55
CA ALA A 631 103.98 115.47 36.71
C ALA A 631 104.83 116.11 37.83
N VAL A 632 104.92 115.45 39.00
CA VAL A 632 105.74 115.91 40.13
C VAL A 632 107.24 115.95 39.78
N GLN A 633 107.76 114.99 39.02
CA GLN A 633 109.16 115.01 38.60
C GLN A 633 109.45 116.09 37.54
N GLN A 634 108.53 116.35 36.62
CA GLN A 634 108.63 117.46 35.66
C GLN A 634 108.62 118.83 36.36
N GLN A 635 107.89 118.95 37.47
CA GLN A 635 107.84 120.16 38.30
C GLN A 635 109.15 120.42 39.08
N GLN A 636 109.93 119.38 39.40
CA GLN A 636 111.25 119.53 40.03
C GLN A 636 112.35 119.97 39.04
N ILE A 637 112.30 119.51 37.78
CA ILE A 637 113.31 119.85 36.76
C ILE A 637 113.18 121.30 36.30
N SER A 638 111.95 121.75 36.03
CA SER A 638 111.67 123.14 35.62
C SER A 638 112.01 124.19 36.69
N GLY A 639 111.96 123.82 37.97
CA GLY A 639 112.37 124.70 39.09
C GLY A 639 113.86 125.05 39.12
N LEU A 640 114.73 124.17 38.62
CA LEU A 640 116.19 124.39 38.63
C LEU A 640 116.65 125.32 37.50
N GLU A 641 115.99 125.29 36.35
CA GLU A 641 116.34 126.17 35.21
C GLU A 641 115.76 127.58 35.36
N SER A 642 114.54 127.70 35.87
CA SER A 642 113.89 129.00 36.16
C SER A 642 114.74 129.88 37.09
N SER A 643 115.45 129.27 38.06
CA SER A 643 116.33 129.98 38.99
C SER A 643 117.52 130.67 38.30
N ARG A 644 117.95 130.20 37.12
CA ARG A 644 119.14 130.74 36.43
C ARG A 644 118.83 132.00 35.63
N ASP A 645 117.63 132.10 35.07
CA ASP A 645 117.27 133.22 34.19
C ASP A 645 116.65 134.40 34.97
N GLN A 646 116.13 134.17 36.20
CA GLN A 646 115.69 135.23 37.10
C GLN A 646 116.82 136.19 37.55
N GLU A 647 118.05 135.71 37.72
CA GLU A 647 119.19 136.61 38.02
C GLU A 647 119.58 137.47 36.81
N ARG A 648 119.37 136.97 35.59
CA ARG A 648 119.89 137.58 34.36
C ARG A 648 119.02 138.73 33.84
N ASN A 649 117.69 138.60 33.87
CA ASN A 649 116.79 139.67 33.40
C ASN A 649 116.69 140.82 34.41
N ARG A 650 116.68 140.50 35.71
CA ARG A 650 116.64 141.48 36.82
C ARG A 650 117.83 142.44 36.85
N LEU A 651 118.88 142.14 36.08
CA LEU A 651 120.08 142.97 35.95
C LEU A 651 119.97 144.09 34.91
N ARG A 652 119.07 144.02 33.91
CA ARG A 652 119.01 145.02 32.81
C ARG A 652 117.63 145.50 32.33
N GLU A 653 116.54 145.20 33.05
CA GLU A 653 115.45 146.19 33.14
C GLU A 653 115.95 147.52 33.76
N LEU A 654 117.00 147.46 34.60
CA LEU A 654 117.83 148.60 35.01
C LEU A 654 118.50 149.37 33.84
N GLN A 655 118.42 148.89 32.60
CA GLN A 655 118.83 149.64 31.40
C GLN A 655 117.64 150.13 30.56
N VAL A 656 116.41 149.67 30.83
CA VAL A 656 115.18 150.22 30.23
C VAL A 656 114.82 151.57 30.88
N ASP A 657 115.12 151.73 32.17
CA ASP A 657 115.00 153.02 32.87
C ASP A 657 116.10 154.02 32.50
N LEU A 658 117.21 153.59 31.87
CA LEU A 658 118.12 154.51 31.17
C LEU A 658 117.63 154.81 29.75
N SER A 659 116.44 155.39 29.68
CA SER A 659 115.99 156.29 28.61
C SER A 659 115.78 155.68 27.21
N ARG A 660 114.60 155.81 26.56
CA ARG A 660 113.44 156.68 26.86
C ARG A 660 113.76 158.18 27.01
N SER A 661 114.86 158.59 26.41
CA SER A 661 115.20 159.99 26.05
C SER A 661 115.22 160.18 24.53
N MET A 662 115.19 159.09 23.77
CA MET A 662 115.23 159.00 22.31
C MET A 662 114.49 157.68 21.95
N ASP A 663 113.50 157.60 21.06
CA ASP A 663 112.89 158.59 20.17
C ASP A 663 113.84 159.21 19.14
N GLY A 664 113.98 158.55 17.99
CA GLY A 664 114.64 159.11 16.81
C GLY A 664 114.94 158.10 15.68
N THR A 665 114.32 158.31 14.51
CA THR A 665 114.60 157.70 13.17
C THR A 665 114.18 156.22 12.91
N ALA A 666 113.97 155.89 11.62
CA ALA A 666 113.45 154.60 11.12
C ALA A 666 113.77 154.39 9.62
N SER A 667 113.41 153.20 9.07
CA SER A 667 113.37 152.79 7.64
C SER A 667 114.65 152.22 6.99
N ALA A 668 114.56 151.00 6.42
CA ALA A 668 114.96 150.65 5.03
C ALA A 668 114.94 149.13 4.68
N ARG A 669 114.11 148.74 3.70
CA ARG A 669 114.34 147.81 2.54
C ARG A 669 114.87 146.37 2.80
N GLU A 670 114.33 145.27 2.28
CA GLU A 670 113.39 144.98 1.15
C GLU A 670 114.01 145.06 -0.27
N TYR A 671 114.93 144.15 -0.63
CA TYR A 671 115.51 144.11 -1.99
C TYR A 671 115.82 142.71 -2.58
N ILE A 672 116.22 141.70 -1.79
CA ILE A 672 116.89 140.50 -2.32
C ILE A 672 115.89 139.35 -2.60
N ARG A 673 115.11 139.46 -3.69
CA ARG A 673 114.06 138.47 -4.07
C ARG A 673 114.39 137.61 -5.30
N GLU A 674 115.45 137.94 -6.05
CA GLU A 674 115.33 137.90 -7.52
C GLU A 674 115.86 136.67 -8.30
N LEU A 675 116.63 135.75 -7.71
CA LEU A 675 117.60 134.95 -8.49
C LEU A 675 117.11 133.66 -9.22
N GLU A 676 116.91 132.52 -8.56
CA GLU A 676 117.22 131.21 -9.18
C GLU A 676 116.04 130.25 -9.47
N MET A 677 115.22 130.58 -10.47
CA MET A 677 114.12 129.74 -11.02
C MET A 677 114.56 128.67 -12.05
N ALA A 678 115.69 127.96 -11.85
CA ALA A 678 116.51 127.52 -13.00
C ALA A 678 116.47 126.03 -13.47
N VAL A 679 115.85 125.06 -12.78
CA VAL A 679 116.27 123.62 -12.89
C VAL A 679 115.16 122.60 -13.29
N ASP A 680 114.00 123.05 -13.76
CA ASP A 680 112.75 122.26 -13.83
C ASP A 680 112.60 121.25 -15.02
N ALA A 681 113.70 120.72 -15.57
CA ALA A 681 113.74 120.34 -17.00
C ALA A 681 113.76 118.84 -17.40
N LEU A 682 114.00 117.86 -16.51
CA LEU A 682 114.42 116.50 -16.92
C LEU A 682 113.45 115.35 -16.58
N GLU A 683 112.85 114.80 -17.64
CA GLU A 683 112.67 113.36 -17.93
C GLU A 683 111.75 112.50 -17.02
N GLY A 684 110.59 111.98 -17.46
CA GLY A 684 109.79 112.27 -18.66
C GLY A 684 109.40 111.07 -19.54
N GLN A 685 110.20 109.98 -19.62
CA GLN A 685 110.13 109.09 -20.80
C GLN A 685 109.61 107.63 -20.63
N ILE A 686 109.64 107.01 -19.46
CA ILE A 686 109.53 105.52 -19.35
C ILE A 686 108.06 104.98 -19.41
N ASN A 687 107.05 105.85 -19.43
CA ASN A 687 105.63 105.52 -19.21
C ASN A 687 104.87 104.76 -20.34
N SER A 688 105.51 104.14 -21.34
CA SER A 688 104.83 103.76 -22.60
C SER A 688 104.70 102.26 -22.94
N LEU A 689 105.44 101.34 -22.31
CA LEU A 689 105.79 100.07 -22.99
C LEU A 689 104.99 98.79 -22.66
N HIS A 690 104.29 98.69 -21.52
CA HIS A 690 103.58 97.44 -21.13
C HIS A 690 102.06 97.43 -21.35
N GLY A 691 101.50 98.49 -21.93
CA GLY A 691 100.10 98.50 -22.38
C GLY A 691 99.92 97.76 -23.71
N SER A 692 99.70 96.44 -23.69
CA SER A 692 99.34 95.69 -24.92
C SER A 692 98.09 94.84 -24.79
N ARG A 693 97.18 94.99 -25.76
CA ARG A 693 95.97 94.16 -25.95
C ARG A 693 96.23 92.94 -26.84
N SER A 694 97.36 92.90 -27.56
CA SER A 694 97.83 91.64 -28.13
C SER A 694 98.47 90.82 -27.00
N TRP A 695 98.13 89.54 -26.81
CA TRP A 695 97.87 88.58 -27.87
C TRP A 695 96.65 87.66 -27.63
N ARG A 696 95.47 88.21 -27.32
CA ARG A 696 94.17 87.48 -27.21
C ARG A 696 93.65 86.86 -28.54
N VAL A 697 94.55 86.40 -29.42
CA VAL A 697 94.30 85.88 -30.78
C VAL A 697 95.12 84.61 -31.08
N THR A 698 95.93 84.10 -30.14
CA THR A 698 96.82 82.93 -30.34
C THR A 698 96.12 81.57 -30.44
N ALA A 699 94.78 81.51 -30.48
CA ALA A 699 94.00 80.31 -30.16
C ALA A 699 94.30 79.05 -31.04
N PRO A 700 94.35 79.13 -32.39
CA PRO A 700 95.01 78.05 -33.15
C PRO A 700 95.84 78.54 -34.36
N LEU A 701 96.46 79.74 -34.31
CA LEU A 701 97.25 80.29 -35.42
C LEU A 701 98.64 80.85 -35.03
N ARG A 702 99.55 79.93 -34.64
CA ARG A 702 100.94 79.94 -35.12
C ARG A 702 101.73 78.67 -34.75
N LEU A 703 101.52 77.60 -35.52
CA LEU A 703 102.54 76.55 -35.68
C LEU A 703 103.57 77.03 -36.73
N PHE A 704 104.32 78.08 -36.39
CA PHE A 704 105.39 78.65 -37.21
C PHE A 704 106.40 79.37 -36.32
N THR A 705 107.70 79.27 -36.66
CA THR A 705 108.87 79.91 -35.99
C THR A 705 108.92 79.73 -34.46
N THR A 706 109.53 78.70 -33.88
CA THR A 706 110.96 78.25 -33.91
C THR A 706 111.98 79.20 -33.27
N ARG A 707 112.68 78.66 -32.24
CA ARG A 707 114.12 78.83 -31.94
C ARG A 707 114.60 80.26 -31.61
N VAL A 708 115.90 80.38 -31.26
CA VAL A 708 116.64 81.65 -31.03
C VAL A 708 116.11 82.36 -29.75
N LEU A 709 116.77 82.32 -28.57
CA LEU A 709 118.18 82.12 -28.19
C LEU A 709 118.29 81.30 -26.88
N LYS A 710 119.21 80.32 -26.80
CA LYS A 710 120.52 80.32 -26.06
C LYS A 710 120.42 80.44 -24.52
N ARG A 711 121.26 79.68 -23.79
CA ARG A 711 122.45 80.20 -23.07
C ARG A 711 122.22 81.62 -22.53
N GLY A 712 122.15 81.88 -21.22
CA GLY A 712 122.73 81.12 -20.12
C GLY A 712 124.20 81.49 -19.94
N ASN A 713 124.49 82.00 -18.75
CA ASN A 713 125.77 82.16 -18.07
C ASN A 713 125.39 82.09 -16.55
N ALA A 714 126.13 81.45 -15.65
CA ALA A 714 127.55 81.63 -15.34
C ALA A 714 127.83 83.05 -14.79
N ASP A 715 128.63 83.26 -13.74
CA ASP A 715 129.21 82.35 -12.74
C ASP A 715 129.87 83.22 -11.66
N ALA A 716 130.06 82.68 -10.45
CA ALA A 716 130.98 83.19 -9.42
C ALA A 716 130.74 84.66 -8.94
N ALA A 717 131.41 85.19 -7.90
CA ALA A 717 132.27 84.58 -6.88
C ALA A 717 131.75 85.08 -5.50
N THR A 718 131.73 84.34 -4.38
CA THR A 718 132.73 83.42 -3.78
C THR A 718 133.97 84.13 -3.20
N ILE A 719 134.02 84.30 -1.87
CA ILE A 719 135.19 84.36 -0.96
C ILE A 719 134.61 84.44 0.48
N ARG A 720 134.78 83.45 1.39
CA ARG A 720 135.96 83.06 2.23
C ARG A 720 136.22 84.06 3.41
N LYS A 721 136.62 83.67 4.64
CA LYS A 721 137.24 82.41 5.15
C LYS A 721 137.32 82.33 6.72
N VAL A 722 137.51 81.10 7.28
CA VAL A 722 138.33 80.72 8.50
C VAL A 722 137.85 81.13 9.94
N SER A 723 138.05 80.41 11.08
CA SER A 723 138.25 78.97 11.54
C SER A 723 138.32 78.96 13.13
N ASP A 724 138.52 77.94 13.99
CA ASP A 724 138.74 76.46 14.00
C ASP A 724 138.55 75.85 15.46
N ALA A 725 138.73 74.52 15.67
CA ALA A 725 139.05 73.79 16.95
C ALA A 725 138.01 73.72 18.14
N ARG A 726 138.14 73.03 19.31
CA ARG A 726 138.66 71.70 19.88
C ARG A 726 138.29 71.66 21.43
N LEU A 727 138.29 70.59 22.28
CA LEU A 727 138.18 69.09 22.26
C LEU A 727 137.99 68.49 23.71
N GLU A 728 137.58 67.21 23.82
CA GLU A 728 137.82 66.15 24.87
C GLU A 728 137.25 66.14 26.35
N SER A 729 136.49 65.05 26.66
CA SER A 729 136.65 64.09 27.81
C SER A 729 135.97 64.32 29.22
N PRO A 730 135.73 63.26 30.08
CA PRO A 730 134.50 63.11 30.94
C PRO A 730 134.69 62.77 32.47
N VAL A 731 133.60 62.45 33.26
CA VAL A 731 133.48 61.45 34.42
C VAL A 731 132.40 61.72 35.55
N HIS A 732 131.75 60.65 36.08
CA HIS A 732 131.07 60.33 37.41
C HIS A 732 129.89 61.08 38.16
N THR A 733 128.97 60.25 38.75
CA THR A 733 128.30 60.17 40.11
C THR A 733 127.29 61.18 40.77
N ASP A 734 126.29 60.56 41.45
CA ASP A 734 125.67 60.81 42.80
C ASP A 734 124.66 61.94 43.18
N GLY A 735 123.69 61.57 44.05
CA GLY A 735 122.95 62.41 45.03
C GLY A 735 121.50 62.87 44.67
N VAL A 736 120.62 63.35 45.58
CA VAL A 736 120.48 63.36 47.07
C VAL A 736 118.99 63.70 47.44
N THR A 737 118.58 63.60 48.71
CA THR A 737 117.20 63.79 49.27
C THR A 737 116.94 65.23 49.89
N PRO A 738 115.95 65.53 50.77
CA PRO A 738 114.49 65.67 50.55
C PRO A 738 113.81 66.91 51.26
N THR A 739 112.46 66.89 51.40
CA THR A 739 111.60 67.51 52.47
C THR A 739 111.38 69.04 52.54
N PRO A 740 110.37 69.57 53.30
CA PRO A 740 109.08 68.97 53.80
C PRO A 740 107.82 69.88 53.60
N ALA A 741 106.63 69.35 53.99
CA ALA A 741 105.47 70.02 54.66
C ALA A 741 104.87 71.34 54.09
N GLU A 742 103.55 71.61 54.09
CA GLU A 742 102.34 70.97 54.66
C GLU A 742 101.08 71.68 54.04
N ALA A 743 99.79 71.36 54.28
CA ALA A 743 99.08 70.38 55.14
C ALA A 743 97.67 70.07 54.56
N ALA A 744 97.06 68.98 55.07
CA ALA A 744 95.61 68.68 55.18
C ALA A 744 94.77 68.46 53.89
N MET A 745 93.83 67.50 53.78
CA MET A 745 92.87 66.85 54.74
C MET A 745 91.59 67.70 54.98
N ASP A 746 90.37 67.15 55.11
CA ASP A 746 90.00 65.73 55.26
C ASP A 746 88.51 65.42 54.95
N GLU A 747 88.18 64.13 54.78
CA GLU A 747 86.95 63.41 55.23
C GLU A 747 85.52 63.90 54.88
N ARG A 748 84.44 63.09 54.85
CA ARG A 748 84.14 61.62 54.88
C ARG A 748 82.74 61.45 54.21
N LEU A 749 82.34 60.36 53.54
CA LEU A 749 82.14 58.96 53.99
C LEU A 749 81.11 58.84 55.16
N ALA A 750 80.11 57.96 55.18
CA ALA A 750 79.34 57.23 54.17
C ALA A 750 78.13 56.58 54.90
N ALA A 751 77.21 55.97 54.13
CA ALA A 751 76.27 54.94 54.63
C ALA A 751 75.15 55.48 55.57
N VAL A 752 74.05 54.79 55.91
CA VAL A 752 73.37 53.60 55.31
C VAL A 752 71.91 53.54 55.81
N ASP A 753 71.18 52.51 55.39
CA ASP A 753 69.82 52.08 55.80
C ASP A 753 68.64 52.77 55.10
N GLN A 754 67.74 52.06 54.42
CA GLN A 754 67.00 50.78 54.67
C GLN A 754 65.67 50.98 55.40
N LEU A 755 64.78 50.00 55.18
CA LEU A 755 63.44 49.84 55.74
C LEU A 755 62.42 50.92 55.27
N GLY A 756 61.24 50.58 54.75
CA GLY A 756 60.71 49.26 54.42
C GLY A 756 59.20 49.18 54.57
N SER A 757 58.67 47.98 54.28
CA SER A 757 57.30 47.54 54.55
C SER A 757 56.18 48.02 53.60
N ARG A 758 55.36 47.03 53.22
CA ARG A 758 53.88 47.07 53.11
C ARG A 758 53.21 47.67 51.86
N ILE A 759 52.98 46.77 50.91
CA ILE A 759 51.62 46.28 50.57
C ILE A 759 50.58 47.40 50.28
N ARG A 760 50.50 47.83 49.01
CA ARG A 760 49.34 47.53 48.12
C ARG A 760 49.45 48.11 46.70
N LYS A 761 48.76 47.42 45.78
CA LYS A 761 48.27 47.84 44.44
C LYS A 761 49.27 47.98 43.28
N SER A 762 48.88 47.28 42.20
CA SER A 762 49.00 47.62 40.77
C SER A 762 50.37 47.48 40.06
N LEU A 763 50.26 47.01 38.81
CA LEU A 763 51.24 46.99 37.72
C LEU A 763 52.42 46.00 37.93
N LYS A 764 52.57 44.93 37.13
CA LYS A 764 51.79 44.45 35.97
C LYS A 764 51.17 43.09 36.25
#